data_AF-A0A6J4Y145-F1
#
_entry.id   AF-A0A6J4Y145-F1
#
_cell.length_a   1.000
_cell.length_b   1.000
_cell.length_c   1.000
_cell.angle_alpha   90.00
_cell.angle_beta   90.00
_cell.angle_gamma   90.00
#
_symmetry.space_group_name_H-M   'P 1'
#
loop_
_entity.id
_entity.type
_entity.pdbx_description
1 polymer ?
#
loop_
_entity_poly.entity_id
_entity_poly.type
_entity_poly.pdbx_seq_one_letter_code
_entity_poly.pdbx_strand_id
1 'polypeptide(L)'
;MKTKILILFVVAGMACLPLKALAYEKNFPAGSLIIPMDTFYQPEGDGGQLEAYGLAYYLLAHQDQQCLDNANGNAKKEAKCEHTIALSWVINDLKATITDIDLVIEDNTLPRTEGGTTIDAVVREYDHAGGTTALSFDTANGDSAQKITYRGSLFVIDVQELAAGVEDELYALINAGSWGAVNVHVAQVPFAAPVYREMRGTPPTIALMNNDEDKAKGNASILESYLRLAGICSDIYEVVTPNEIAGLSSDLSGKKIDPILGSKGPGYDFLWAPHWDATKNYDGSGGYAHRDEVVKKVKDYLKSGNGLLGECASIETFEHSEEGHFLTDYGFGHNGGTNDGADIIYNEVAVSYTQIGNSPGLFEPEGGHLHNWRPFKSGDDYKLDPAPTQNAEYNSTVTRYTIDNTGWDYFVGGYAFGNTDYGYVVYLGGHSYADCKGEKDSKDSKDSKDSKDSKDSKDSEPELDPEHNIHQMMLEFTKDVKNADFTIDVDYTINPFGALNTSADFASDDLTAKTTGWDPATLSGSPLQIDFTSASVDDKKGKKFENVLFKNTFPGEPLEIQTITLSWAGGDGDLKIKKLVDEKTDVKHYDDKKGSASVYTLNLDPGDFIIDGVPPDSGGGGGGDGDGGDGGDSGGSGDSSPALVGCTANADCEFKNLAGVRYVLNTLFSIKYEMTSHEYVRSAPIVKHPWLYQGSFEHPSYSGHFRRYHVESAEQNADWDTALGSLIDDADSGNSGGRQVYTASYDDVSDDWSRIDFDAANVDALVTALNVTPDNGDMADEIQVIERLRGREYDEAAAGYDEIGGSKLGGIMHSAALIVRAGDSRVGGSRAETAYVGDVHGMLHAVDTATGTENWAFIPGNLLGRLKNDRTDPNAEPLFAAVDGSPTALDIYYDHDDDGVSEWRTILVCAQGFGGNSIFALDVTDPDNFDVLWEAADDPNVDGLAPGGGLGYAFRTAIDKVKVPVLDSSGNPTYDYYGKKIYEVKWTVYVATSFLNIAEDHGGINVFAFDLKTGAEQWTFSSTYADSVNDIPGAVTTYDINDDTFADRLYVGDMNGRMWELALTDDPHGKWTAGESVHTAEIADDDDFGETSTTAIPLFNAGIGNPISISPAAVTRNGHVMLIFGTGGADWASKNKGYHLYAVDVTAADPDFMPQDEKNANYASLGGPSTSSGPCRWPKGKRSGPRRRFQPARSGS
;
A
#
# COMPACT_ATOMS: atom_id res chain seq x y z
N MET A 1 42.39 -25.66 -8.19
CA MET A 1 41.43 -26.18 -7.18
C MET A 1 40.81 -25.05 -6.36
N LYS A 2 41.60 -24.10 -5.82
CA LYS A 2 41.10 -22.96 -5.04
C LYS A 2 40.10 -22.03 -5.79
N THR A 3 40.29 -21.83 -7.10
CA THR A 3 39.40 -20.99 -7.94
C THR A 3 38.03 -21.61 -8.22
N LYS A 4 37.93 -22.96 -8.20
CA LYS A 4 36.64 -23.66 -8.39
C LYS A 4 35.82 -23.74 -7.11
N ILE A 5 36.48 -23.65 -5.95
CA ILE A 5 35.83 -23.63 -4.64
C ILE A 5 35.24 -22.24 -4.37
N LEU A 6 35.94 -21.16 -4.75
CA LEU A 6 35.44 -19.79 -4.60
C LEU A 6 34.17 -19.52 -5.44
N ILE A 7 34.14 -20.00 -6.70
CA ILE A 7 32.95 -19.88 -7.57
C ILE A 7 31.77 -20.72 -7.02
N LEU A 8 32.04 -21.87 -6.40
CA LEU A 8 30.97 -22.69 -5.79
C LEU A 8 30.39 -22.04 -4.53
N PHE A 9 31.22 -21.33 -3.73
CA PHE A 9 30.75 -20.63 -2.53
C PHE A 9 30.03 -19.31 -2.85
N VAL A 10 30.40 -18.61 -3.93
CA VAL A 10 29.67 -17.41 -4.39
C VAL A 10 28.31 -17.79 -4.97
N VAL A 11 28.22 -18.88 -5.74
CA VAL A 11 26.94 -19.37 -6.28
C VAL A 11 26.06 -20.00 -5.18
N ALA A 12 26.65 -20.65 -4.17
CA ALA A 12 25.90 -21.17 -3.02
C ALA A 12 25.46 -20.07 -2.04
N GLY A 13 26.23 -18.97 -1.92
CA GLY A 13 25.86 -17.78 -1.16
C GLY A 13 24.68 -17.03 -1.79
N MET A 14 24.63 -16.96 -3.12
CA MET A 14 23.46 -16.41 -3.84
C MET A 14 22.22 -17.32 -3.76
N ALA A 15 22.40 -18.63 -3.62
CA ALA A 15 21.30 -19.61 -3.54
C ALA A 15 20.71 -19.77 -2.12
N CYS A 16 21.28 -19.11 -1.11
CA CYS A 16 20.83 -19.17 0.29
C CYS A 16 20.44 -17.81 0.87
N LEU A 17 20.15 -16.82 0.01
CA LEU A 17 19.30 -15.71 0.43
C LEU A 17 17.90 -16.28 0.70
N PRO A 18 17.20 -15.88 1.78
CA PRO A 18 15.77 -16.12 1.86
C PRO A 18 15.12 -15.33 0.72
N LEU A 19 14.93 -15.96 -0.42
CA LEU A 19 14.02 -15.47 -1.45
C LEU A 19 12.63 -15.46 -0.78
N LYS A 20 12.23 -14.32 -0.21
CA LYS A 20 10.79 -14.06 -0.01
C LYS A 20 10.20 -14.05 -1.42
N ALA A 21 9.27 -14.97 -1.67
CA ALA A 21 8.62 -15.06 -2.97
C ALA A 21 7.80 -13.79 -3.17
N LEU A 22 8.18 -12.95 -4.15
CA LEU A 22 7.29 -11.95 -4.73
C LEU A 22 5.99 -12.62 -5.17
N ALA A 23 4.91 -11.85 -5.28
CA ALA A 23 3.75 -12.36 -6.01
C ALA A 23 4.21 -12.78 -7.41
N TYR A 24 4.09 -14.08 -7.72
CA TYR A 24 4.48 -14.58 -9.02
C TYR A 24 3.27 -14.53 -9.94
N GLU A 25 3.52 -14.17 -11.18
CA GLU A 25 2.51 -14.17 -12.22
C GLU A 25 2.08 -15.62 -12.51
N LYS A 26 0.84 -15.96 -12.17
CA LYS A 26 0.20 -17.26 -12.51
C LYS A 26 -0.85 -17.03 -13.58
N ASN A 27 -0.88 -17.93 -14.56
CA ASN A 27 -1.93 -17.95 -15.58
C ASN A 27 -3.07 -18.84 -15.13
N PHE A 28 -4.27 -18.29 -15.15
CA PHE A 28 -5.53 -18.97 -14.86
C PHE A 28 -6.27 -19.23 -16.17
N PRO A 29 -6.84 -20.42 -16.35
CA PRO A 29 -7.64 -20.74 -17.53
C PRO A 29 -9.02 -20.08 -17.47
N ALA A 30 -9.67 -19.95 -18.64
CA ALA A 30 -11.10 -19.65 -18.70
C ALA A 30 -11.89 -20.70 -17.90
N GLY A 31 -12.91 -20.25 -17.18
CA GLY A 31 -13.68 -21.04 -16.22
C GLY A 31 -13.19 -20.91 -14.77
N SER A 32 -12.03 -20.31 -14.53
CA SER A 32 -11.55 -20.07 -13.16
C SER A 32 -12.51 -19.18 -12.38
N LEU A 33 -12.70 -19.53 -11.11
CA LEU A 33 -13.61 -18.81 -10.22
C LEU A 33 -12.85 -17.71 -9.47
N ILE A 34 -13.50 -16.57 -9.30
CA ILE A 34 -12.99 -15.39 -8.62
C ILE A 34 -13.96 -15.09 -7.48
N ILE A 35 -13.45 -14.95 -6.26
CA ILE A 35 -14.20 -14.46 -5.11
C ILE A 35 -13.71 -13.02 -4.87
N PRO A 36 -14.45 -12.00 -5.35
CA PRO A 36 -14.06 -10.61 -5.17
C PRO A 36 -14.12 -10.23 -3.69
N MET A 37 -13.22 -9.35 -3.27
CA MET A 37 -13.29 -8.70 -1.95
C MET A 37 -13.59 -7.20 -2.06
N ASP A 38 -13.86 -6.75 -3.29
CA ASP A 38 -14.19 -5.38 -3.66
C ASP A 38 -15.62 -5.05 -3.21
N THR A 39 -15.80 -3.86 -2.63
CA THR A 39 -17.11 -3.42 -2.15
C THR A 39 -18.11 -3.16 -3.26
N PHE A 40 -17.65 -2.86 -4.47
CA PHE A 40 -18.53 -2.72 -5.62
C PHE A 40 -19.08 -4.07 -6.09
N TYR A 41 -18.27 -5.12 -6.03
CA TYR A 41 -18.61 -6.44 -6.55
C TYR A 41 -19.22 -7.40 -5.51
N GLN A 42 -19.23 -7.01 -4.24
CA GLN A 42 -19.90 -7.73 -3.16
C GLN A 42 -21.03 -6.88 -2.56
N PRO A 43 -22.16 -7.48 -2.14
CA PRO A 43 -23.28 -6.71 -1.60
C PRO A 43 -22.94 -6.07 -0.25
N GLU A 44 -23.11 -4.75 -0.15
CA GLU A 44 -22.85 -3.97 1.07
C GLU A 44 -23.87 -4.26 2.20
N GLY A 45 -25.12 -4.60 1.86
CA GLY A 45 -26.22 -4.77 2.81
C GLY A 45 -26.33 -6.14 3.49
N ASP A 46 -25.73 -7.18 2.91
CA ASP A 46 -25.89 -8.58 3.33
C ASP A 46 -24.60 -9.20 3.90
N GLY A 47 -23.52 -8.42 4.03
CA GLY A 47 -22.26 -8.91 4.60
C GLY A 47 -21.39 -9.75 3.66
N GLY A 48 -21.65 -9.73 2.34
CA GLY A 48 -21.00 -10.61 1.36
C GLY A 48 -19.46 -10.56 1.34
N GLN A 49 -18.85 -9.41 1.66
CA GLN A 49 -17.39 -9.27 1.77
C GLN A 49 -16.82 -10.00 3.00
N LEU A 50 -17.58 -10.06 4.10
CA LEU A 50 -17.17 -10.76 5.31
C LEU A 50 -17.41 -12.26 5.14
N GLU A 51 -18.55 -12.65 4.57
CA GLU A 51 -18.87 -14.04 4.26
C GLU A 51 -17.91 -14.65 3.22
N ALA A 52 -17.35 -13.85 2.31
CA ALA A 52 -16.33 -14.31 1.35
C ALA A 52 -15.10 -14.92 2.05
N TYR A 53 -14.72 -14.42 3.23
CA TYR A 53 -13.68 -15.04 4.07
C TYR A 53 -14.14 -16.40 4.58
N GLY A 54 -15.38 -16.53 5.06
CA GLY A 54 -15.91 -17.83 5.49
C GLY A 54 -15.94 -18.85 4.38
N LEU A 55 -16.42 -18.46 3.20
CA LEU A 55 -16.40 -19.32 2.02
C LEU A 55 -14.96 -19.78 1.72
N ALA A 56 -13.99 -18.86 1.73
CA ALA A 56 -12.59 -19.20 1.54
C ALA A 56 -12.05 -20.20 2.59
N TYR A 57 -12.43 -20.05 3.87
CA TYR A 57 -12.07 -21.00 4.93
C TYR A 57 -12.60 -22.40 4.64
N TYR A 58 -13.90 -22.53 4.37
CA TYR A 58 -14.52 -23.84 4.17
C TYR A 58 -14.05 -24.52 2.90
N LEU A 59 -13.73 -23.76 1.85
CA LEU A 59 -13.07 -24.29 0.66
C LEU A 59 -11.68 -24.87 0.99
N LEU A 60 -10.85 -24.15 1.75
CA LEU A 60 -9.53 -24.63 2.15
C LEU A 60 -9.57 -25.81 3.12
N ALA A 61 -10.58 -25.83 4.00
CA ALA A 61 -10.82 -26.91 4.94
C ALA A 61 -11.39 -28.18 4.29
N HIS A 62 -11.86 -28.10 3.05
CA HIS A 62 -12.43 -29.25 2.33
C HIS A 62 -11.39 -30.36 2.14
N GLN A 63 -11.74 -31.56 2.60
CA GLN A 63 -10.89 -32.75 2.56
C GLN A 63 -11.57 -33.86 1.76
N ASP A 64 -10.76 -34.77 1.20
CA ASP A 64 -11.25 -35.93 0.46
C ASP A 64 -12.29 -36.75 1.27
N GLN A 65 -13.55 -36.72 0.83
CA GLN A 65 -14.66 -37.34 1.53
C GLN A 65 -14.49 -38.86 1.65
N GLN A 66 -13.91 -39.50 0.63
CA GLN A 66 -13.63 -40.93 0.66
C GLN A 66 -12.61 -41.28 1.77
N CYS A 67 -11.59 -40.45 1.98
CA CYS A 67 -10.64 -40.58 3.07
C CYS A 67 -11.31 -40.37 4.44
N LEU A 68 -12.18 -39.37 4.57
CA LEU A 68 -12.95 -39.11 5.80
C LEU A 68 -13.83 -40.30 6.18
N ASP A 69 -14.57 -40.86 5.22
CA ASP A 69 -15.40 -42.04 5.41
C ASP A 69 -14.55 -43.25 5.87
N ASN A 70 -13.35 -43.40 5.29
CA ASN A 70 -12.39 -44.44 5.67
C ASN A 70 -11.75 -44.19 7.06
N ALA A 71 -11.66 -42.93 7.48
CA ALA A 71 -11.17 -42.54 8.78
C ALA A 71 -12.21 -42.85 9.88
N ASN A 72 -13.50 -42.80 9.54
CA ASN A 72 -14.64 -43.23 10.36
C ASN A 72 -14.64 -42.56 11.75
N GLY A 73 -14.58 -41.23 11.79
CA GLY A 73 -14.62 -40.44 13.03
C GLY A 73 -13.31 -40.48 13.84
N ASN A 74 -12.18 -40.83 13.20
CA ASN A 74 -10.89 -40.89 13.88
C ASN A 74 -10.04 -39.66 13.53
N ALA A 75 -10.01 -38.68 14.43
CA ALA A 75 -9.29 -37.42 14.25
C ALA A 75 -7.82 -37.57 13.79
N LYS A 76 -7.08 -38.61 14.22
CA LYS A 76 -5.68 -38.83 13.80
C LYS A 76 -5.55 -39.38 12.38
N LYS A 77 -6.61 -40.00 11.85
CA LYS A 77 -6.68 -40.45 10.47
C LYS A 77 -7.28 -39.38 9.55
N GLU A 78 -8.26 -38.63 10.04
CA GLU A 78 -8.85 -37.47 9.35
C GLU A 78 -7.80 -36.38 9.11
N ALA A 79 -6.94 -36.11 10.11
CA ALA A 79 -5.79 -35.21 9.96
C ALA A 79 -4.73 -35.67 8.92
N LYS A 80 -4.90 -36.85 8.31
CA LYS A 80 -4.05 -37.34 7.21
C LYS A 80 -4.75 -37.30 5.85
N CYS A 81 -6.02 -36.89 5.80
CA CYS A 81 -6.75 -36.73 4.55
C CYS A 81 -6.25 -35.51 3.79
N GLU A 82 -6.25 -35.61 2.47
CA GLU A 82 -5.74 -34.57 1.58
C GLU A 82 -6.79 -33.47 1.43
N HIS A 83 -6.33 -32.21 1.42
CA HIS A 83 -7.15 -31.05 1.11
C HIS A 83 -7.19 -30.87 -0.40
N THR A 84 -8.39 -30.92 -0.98
CA THR A 84 -8.58 -31.10 -2.42
C THR A 84 -8.79 -29.80 -3.19
N ILE A 85 -9.07 -28.69 -2.49
CA ILE A 85 -9.26 -27.35 -3.07
C ILE A 85 -8.12 -26.43 -2.62
N ALA A 86 -7.64 -25.59 -3.54
CA ALA A 86 -6.61 -24.58 -3.29
C ALA A 86 -7.11 -23.21 -3.71
N LEU A 87 -6.69 -22.18 -2.96
CA LEU A 87 -6.99 -20.78 -3.26
C LEU A 87 -5.71 -20.03 -3.57
N SER A 88 -5.70 -19.28 -4.66
CA SER A 88 -4.65 -18.31 -4.95
C SER A 88 -5.08 -16.96 -4.39
N TRP A 89 -4.32 -16.43 -3.44
CA TRP A 89 -4.52 -15.07 -2.96
C TRP A 89 -3.82 -14.10 -3.91
N VAL A 90 -4.63 -13.25 -4.56
CA VAL A 90 -4.19 -12.32 -5.59
C VAL A 90 -4.20 -10.91 -5.03
N ILE A 91 -3.03 -10.28 -5.09
CA ILE A 91 -2.80 -8.91 -4.66
C ILE A 91 -1.69 -8.32 -5.53
N ASN A 92 -1.83 -7.05 -5.89
CA ASN A 92 -0.74 -6.31 -6.49
C ASN A 92 0.17 -5.79 -5.36
N ASP A 93 1.26 -6.50 -5.08
CA ASP A 93 2.23 -6.15 -4.03
C ASP A 93 3.04 -4.88 -4.34
N LEU A 94 2.86 -4.29 -5.53
CA LEU A 94 3.47 -3.03 -5.95
C LEU A 94 2.50 -1.83 -5.88
N LYS A 95 1.27 -2.01 -5.40
CA LYS A 95 0.27 -0.93 -5.36
C LYS A 95 0.61 0.11 -4.29
N ALA A 96 0.38 1.39 -4.59
CA ALA A 96 0.83 2.51 -3.75
C ALA A 96 -0.14 2.80 -2.60
N THR A 97 -1.44 2.52 -2.79
CA THR A 97 -2.48 2.66 -1.77
C THR A 97 -3.27 1.36 -1.58
N ILE A 98 -3.88 1.20 -0.40
CA ILE A 98 -4.71 0.02 -0.11
C ILE A 98 -5.94 -0.10 -1.04
N THR A 99 -6.38 1.04 -1.59
CA THR A 99 -7.52 1.12 -2.50
C THR A 99 -7.16 0.85 -3.95
N ASP A 100 -5.88 0.78 -4.31
CA ASP A 100 -5.43 0.58 -5.69
C ASP A 100 -5.78 -0.81 -6.25
N ILE A 101 -5.66 -0.93 -7.57
CA ILE A 101 -6.06 -2.10 -8.36
C ILE A 101 -5.14 -3.29 -8.08
N ASP A 102 -5.75 -4.44 -7.79
CA ASP A 102 -5.08 -5.72 -7.56
C ASP A 102 -5.04 -6.62 -8.80
N LEU A 103 -6.08 -6.58 -9.64
CA LEU A 103 -6.17 -7.37 -10.86
C LEU A 103 -6.99 -6.66 -11.93
N VAL A 104 -6.53 -6.75 -13.18
CA VAL A 104 -7.30 -6.38 -14.37
C VAL A 104 -7.43 -7.61 -15.26
N ILE A 105 -8.66 -7.94 -15.65
CA ILE A 105 -8.94 -8.96 -16.67
C ILE A 105 -9.48 -8.24 -17.90
N GLU A 106 -8.75 -8.31 -19.01
CA GLU A 106 -9.07 -7.59 -20.25
C GLU A 106 -8.84 -8.45 -21.49
N ASP A 107 -9.78 -8.42 -22.44
CA ASP A 107 -9.62 -9.01 -23.77
C ASP A 107 -10.38 -8.19 -24.84
N ASN A 108 -9.62 -7.34 -25.53
CA ASN A 108 -10.13 -6.47 -26.60
C ASN A 108 -10.43 -7.21 -27.91
N THR A 109 -10.16 -8.51 -27.99
CA THR A 109 -10.43 -9.34 -29.18
C THR A 109 -11.82 -9.97 -29.17
N LEU A 110 -12.52 -9.94 -28.03
CA LEU A 110 -13.89 -10.43 -27.92
C LEU A 110 -14.89 -9.57 -28.71
N PRO A 111 -15.90 -10.17 -29.37
CA PRO A 111 -16.84 -9.44 -30.21
C PRO A 111 -17.66 -8.42 -29.41
N ARG A 112 -17.59 -7.14 -29.78
CA ARG A 112 -18.44 -6.08 -29.21
C ARG A 112 -19.88 -6.14 -29.76
N THR A 113 -20.87 -5.74 -28.97
CA THR A 113 -22.26 -5.54 -29.43
C THR A 113 -22.35 -4.45 -30.49
N GLU A 114 -22.84 -4.81 -31.67
CA GLU A 114 -23.29 -3.87 -32.69
C GLU A 114 -24.80 -4.07 -32.89
N GLY A 115 -25.61 -3.05 -32.64
CA GLY A 115 -27.05 -3.09 -32.96
C GLY A 115 -27.98 -3.83 -31.99
N GLY A 116 -27.62 -3.95 -30.71
CA GLY A 116 -28.58 -4.28 -29.65
C GLY A 116 -28.58 -5.72 -29.11
N THR A 117 -27.53 -6.53 -29.34
CA THR A 117 -27.32 -7.80 -28.61
C THR A 117 -25.84 -8.03 -28.31
N THR A 118 -25.48 -8.06 -27.01
CA THR A 118 -24.10 -8.26 -26.53
C THR A 118 -23.68 -9.72 -26.52
N ILE A 119 -22.45 -9.94 -27.00
CA ILE A 119 -21.75 -11.21 -26.99
C ILE A 119 -20.45 -11.03 -26.20
N ASP A 120 -20.09 -12.08 -25.48
CA ASP A 120 -18.86 -12.39 -24.74
C ASP A 120 -18.26 -11.28 -23.84
N ALA A 121 -18.51 -11.44 -22.54
CA ALA A 121 -17.87 -10.65 -21.48
C ALA A 121 -16.64 -11.39 -20.95
N VAL A 122 -15.58 -10.69 -20.55
CA VAL A 122 -14.37 -11.30 -19.99
C VAL A 122 -14.60 -11.96 -18.63
N VAL A 123 -15.58 -11.47 -17.87
CA VAL A 123 -16.02 -12.05 -16.60
C VAL A 123 -17.55 -11.97 -16.50
N ARG A 124 -18.14 -12.95 -15.82
CA ARG A 124 -19.56 -13.00 -15.48
C ARG A 124 -19.75 -13.34 -14.02
N GLU A 125 -20.89 -12.97 -13.46
CA GLU A 125 -21.28 -13.42 -12.12
C GLU A 125 -21.82 -14.86 -12.21
N TYR A 126 -21.37 -15.71 -11.30
CA TYR A 126 -21.84 -17.08 -11.15
C TYR A 126 -23.20 -17.04 -10.45
N ASP A 127 -24.22 -17.59 -11.09
CA ASP A 127 -25.47 -17.79 -10.38
C ASP A 127 -25.32 -19.03 -9.48
N HIS A 128 -25.74 -18.92 -8.22
CA HIS A 128 -25.70 -20.02 -7.24
C HIS A 128 -26.61 -21.22 -7.60
N ALA A 129 -27.06 -21.29 -8.86
CA ALA A 129 -27.83 -22.37 -9.47
C ALA A 129 -27.07 -23.08 -10.61
N GLY A 130 -25.79 -22.75 -10.87
CA GLY A 130 -24.93 -23.44 -11.85
C GLY A 130 -24.82 -22.79 -13.23
N GLY A 131 -25.32 -21.56 -13.39
CA GLY A 131 -25.22 -20.74 -14.59
C GLY A 131 -24.43 -19.44 -14.36
N THR A 132 -24.59 -18.48 -15.27
CA THR A 132 -23.94 -17.16 -15.15
C THR A 132 -24.86 -16.04 -15.63
N THR A 133 -24.81 -14.90 -14.93
CA THR A 133 -25.53 -13.67 -15.27
C THR A 133 -24.56 -12.59 -15.77
N ALA A 134 -25.11 -11.52 -16.35
CA ALA A 134 -24.31 -10.38 -16.78
C ALA A 134 -23.87 -9.58 -15.55
N LEU A 135 -22.58 -9.27 -15.45
CA LEU A 135 -22.01 -8.49 -14.37
C LEU A 135 -22.44 -7.01 -14.50
N SER A 136 -22.65 -6.35 -13.36
CA SER A 136 -22.75 -4.88 -13.30
C SER A 136 -21.35 -4.27 -13.36
N PHE A 137 -21.13 -3.26 -14.20
CA PHE A 137 -19.80 -2.69 -14.41
C PHE A 137 -19.56 -1.43 -13.58
N ASP A 138 -18.38 -1.36 -12.94
CA ASP A 138 -17.89 -0.11 -12.35
C ASP A 138 -17.35 0.83 -13.43
N THR A 139 -18.27 1.52 -14.10
CA THR A 139 -17.91 2.46 -15.17
C THR A 139 -17.05 3.64 -14.69
N ALA A 140 -17.05 3.96 -13.38
CA ALA A 140 -16.19 5.00 -12.82
C ALA A 140 -14.72 4.58 -12.85
N ASN A 141 -14.46 3.27 -12.75
CA ASN A 141 -13.13 2.67 -12.85
C ASN A 141 -12.77 2.17 -14.25
N GLY A 142 -13.60 2.49 -15.26
CA GLY A 142 -13.35 2.13 -16.66
C GLY A 142 -13.72 0.68 -17.01
N ASP A 143 -14.53 0.03 -16.18
CA ASP A 143 -14.98 -1.33 -16.44
C ASP A 143 -16.01 -1.40 -17.57
N SER A 144 -15.98 -2.53 -18.28
CA SER A 144 -16.82 -2.83 -19.42
C SER A 144 -16.96 -4.34 -19.59
N ALA A 145 -17.76 -4.77 -20.57
CA ALA A 145 -17.84 -6.19 -20.92
C ALA A 145 -16.46 -6.80 -21.28
N GLN A 146 -15.50 -5.99 -21.72
CA GLN A 146 -14.18 -6.45 -22.17
C GLN A 146 -13.07 -6.21 -21.15
N LYS A 147 -13.36 -5.53 -20.04
CA LYS A 147 -12.38 -5.16 -19.02
C LYS A 147 -13.03 -5.08 -17.64
N ILE A 148 -12.55 -5.87 -16.68
CA ILE A 148 -12.98 -5.82 -15.27
C ILE A 148 -11.79 -5.60 -14.36
N THR A 149 -11.97 -4.75 -13.36
CA THR A 149 -10.93 -4.30 -12.43
C THR A 149 -11.31 -4.70 -11.01
N TYR A 150 -10.41 -5.36 -10.27
CA TYR A 150 -10.65 -5.77 -8.88
C TYR A 150 -9.74 -5.02 -7.90
N ARG A 151 -10.29 -4.65 -6.75
CA ARG A 151 -9.59 -4.09 -5.59
C ARG A 151 -9.84 -4.95 -4.34
N GLY A 152 -9.09 -4.68 -3.28
CA GLY A 152 -9.33 -5.27 -1.95
C GLY A 152 -8.78 -6.69 -1.76
N SER A 153 -7.87 -7.15 -2.64
CA SER A 153 -7.21 -8.46 -2.59
C SER A 153 -8.18 -9.65 -2.69
N LEU A 154 -8.25 -10.29 -3.86
CA LEU A 154 -9.24 -11.32 -4.18
C LEU A 154 -8.70 -12.76 -4.03
N PHE A 155 -9.60 -13.74 -3.96
CA PHE A 155 -9.25 -15.16 -4.06
C PHE A 155 -9.61 -15.71 -5.44
N VAL A 156 -8.71 -16.52 -6.00
CA VAL A 156 -8.91 -17.18 -7.30
C VAL A 156 -8.73 -18.69 -7.17
N ILE A 157 -9.67 -19.45 -7.72
CA ILE A 157 -9.63 -20.91 -7.82
C ILE A 157 -9.23 -21.29 -9.24
N ASP A 158 -8.11 -22.00 -9.37
CA ASP A 158 -7.69 -22.59 -10.64
C ASP A 158 -8.46 -23.91 -10.87
N VAL A 159 -9.47 -23.85 -11.74
CA VAL A 159 -10.31 -25.01 -12.05
C VAL A 159 -9.58 -26.13 -12.76
N GLN A 160 -8.41 -25.89 -13.37
CA GLN A 160 -7.61 -26.96 -13.99
C GLN A 160 -6.81 -27.78 -12.97
N GLU A 161 -6.59 -27.26 -11.77
CA GLU A 161 -5.90 -27.99 -10.70
C GLU A 161 -6.84 -28.89 -9.89
N LEU A 162 -8.16 -28.77 -10.08
CA LEU A 162 -9.13 -29.61 -9.40
C LEU A 162 -9.10 -31.04 -9.94
N ALA A 163 -9.09 -32.02 -9.02
CA ALA A 163 -9.23 -33.42 -9.40
C ALA A 163 -10.64 -33.69 -9.94
N ALA A 164 -10.77 -34.66 -10.85
CA ALA A 164 -12.05 -35.01 -11.45
C ALA A 164 -13.09 -35.41 -10.36
N GLY A 165 -14.23 -34.71 -10.35
CA GLY A 165 -15.30 -34.88 -9.36
C GLY A 165 -15.28 -33.87 -8.20
N VAL A 166 -14.13 -33.20 -7.95
CA VAL A 166 -14.03 -32.15 -6.92
C VAL A 166 -14.75 -30.86 -7.36
N GLU A 167 -14.89 -30.64 -8.67
CA GLU A 167 -15.63 -29.49 -9.21
C GLU A 167 -17.10 -29.48 -8.77
N ASP A 168 -17.78 -30.64 -8.77
CA ASP A 168 -19.16 -30.75 -8.29
C ASP A 168 -19.26 -30.47 -6.78
N GLU A 169 -18.26 -30.89 -6.00
CA GLU A 169 -18.17 -30.63 -4.55
C GLU A 169 -17.89 -29.15 -4.26
N LEU A 170 -17.02 -28.52 -5.06
CA LEU A 170 -16.74 -27.09 -4.99
C LEU A 170 -18.01 -26.27 -5.22
N TYR A 171 -18.75 -26.54 -6.29
CA TYR A 171 -20.01 -25.84 -6.55
C TYR A 171 -21.08 -26.16 -5.50
N ALA A 172 -21.12 -27.38 -4.95
CA ALA A 172 -22.02 -27.70 -3.84
C ALA A 172 -21.70 -26.91 -2.57
N LEU A 173 -20.41 -26.66 -2.28
CA LEU A 173 -19.97 -25.80 -1.18
C LEU A 173 -20.36 -24.34 -1.40
N ILE A 174 -20.12 -23.80 -2.60
CA ILE A 174 -20.52 -22.42 -2.96
C ILE A 174 -22.04 -22.25 -2.85
N ASN A 175 -22.80 -23.21 -3.37
CA ASN A 175 -24.28 -23.15 -3.40
C ASN A 175 -24.93 -23.55 -2.06
N ALA A 176 -24.14 -23.83 -1.03
CA ALA A 176 -24.69 -24.11 0.29
C ALA A 176 -25.47 -22.88 0.77
N GLY A 177 -26.60 -23.09 1.45
CA GLY A 177 -27.52 -22.01 1.85
C GLY A 177 -26.93 -20.95 2.79
N SER A 178 -25.67 -21.11 3.20
CA SER A 178 -24.91 -20.18 4.04
C SER A 178 -24.03 -19.19 3.26
N TRP A 179 -23.87 -19.33 1.95
CA TRP A 179 -22.98 -18.46 1.15
C TRP A 179 -23.71 -17.71 0.02
N GLY A 180 -25.04 -17.72 0.03
CA GLY A 180 -25.85 -17.11 -1.03
C GLY A 180 -25.69 -15.59 -1.18
N ALA A 181 -25.12 -14.91 -0.17
CA ALA A 181 -24.79 -13.48 -0.23
C ALA A 181 -23.37 -13.20 -0.77
N VAL A 182 -22.54 -14.22 -0.98
CA VAL A 182 -21.21 -14.06 -1.57
C VAL A 182 -21.35 -14.08 -3.09
N ASN A 183 -21.03 -12.97 -3.74
CA ASN A 183 -20.92 -12.94 -5.18
C ASN A 183 -19.64 -13.68 -5.59
N VAL A 184 -19.78 -14.66 -6.49
CA VAL A 184 -18.65 -15.39 -7.10
C VAL A 184 -18.68 -15.08 -8.58
N HIS A 185 -17.52 -14.83 -9.17
CA HIS A 185 -17.38 -14.51 -10.58
C HIS A 185 -16.68 -15.66 -11.33
N VAL A 186 -16.98 -15.81 -12.62
CA VAL A 186 -16.37 -16.78 -13.53
C VAL A 186 -15.66 -16.05 -14.66
N ALA A 187 -14.35 -16.19 -14.74
CA ALA A 187 -13.57 -15.67 -15.86
C ALA A 187 -13.93 -16.43 -17.15
N GLN A 188 -14.33 -15.72 -18.20
CA GLN A 188 -14.69 -16.33 -19.50
C GLN A 188 -13.49 -16.44 -20.43
N VAL A 189 -12.40 -15.73 -20.10
CA VAL A 189 -11.12 -15.76 -20.82
C VAL A 189 -10.01 -16.17 -19.86
N PRO A 190 -8.93 -16.78 -20.37
CA PRO A 190 -7.73 -16.98 -19.57
C PRO A 190 -7.12 -15.61 -19.20
N PHE A 191 -6.54 -15.52 -18.01
CA PHE A 191 -5.94 -14.29 -17.50
C PHE A 191 -4.69 -14.60 -16.66
N ALA A 192 -3.81 -13.62 -16.53
CA ALA A 192 -2.67 -13.70 -15.62
C ALA A 192 -2.98 -12.87 -14.38
N ALA A 193 -2.60 -13.38 -13.20
CA ALA A 193 -2.75 -12.65 -11.95
C ALA A 193 -1.49 -12.72 -11.08
N PRO A 194 -1.18 -11.66 -10.31
CA PRO A 194 -0.11 -11.66 -9.34
C PRO A 194 -0.52 -12.49 -8.12
N VAL A 195 -0.08 -13.74 -8.06
CA VAL A 195 -0.38 -14.64 -6.94
C VAL A 195 0.68 -14.45 -5.87
N TYR A 196 0.30 -13.78 -4.79
CA TYR A 196 1.17 -13.62 -3.63
C TYR A 196 1.37 -14.93 -2.89
N ARG A 197 0.29 -15.71 -2.74
CA ARG A 197 0.35 -16.99 -2.04
C ARG A 197 -0.71 -17.96 -2.56
N GLU A 198 -0.30 -19.19 -2.79
CA GLU A 198 -1.23 -20.32 -2.88
C GLU A 198 -1.48 -20.88 -1.47
N MET A 199 -2.76 -21.01 -1.13
CA MET A 199 -3.24 -21.49 0.16
C MET A 199 -3.83 -22.89 -0.01
N ARG A 200 -3.45 -23.79 0.89
CA ARG A 200 -3.93 -25.17 0.98
C ARG A 200 -4.00 -25.57 2.45
N GLY A 201 -4.99 -26.38 2.81
CA GLY A 201 -5.17 -26.85 4.18
C GLY A 201 -6.00 -25.92 5.05
N THR A 202 -6.50 -26.46 6.16
CA THR A 202 -7.30 -25.70 7.12
C THR A 202 -6.45 -24.61 7.78
N PRO A 203 -6.91 -23.34 7.80
CA PRO A 203 -6.31 -22.29 8.61
C PRO A 203 -6.15 -22.70 10.09
N PRO A 204 -5.13 -22.18 10.80
CA PRO A 204 -4.80 -22.64 12.13
C PRO A 204 -5.84 -22.26 13.19
N THR A 205 -5.97 -23.10 14.23
CA THR A 205 -6.89 -22.87 15.35
C THR A 205 -6.37 -21.74 16.26
N ILE A 206 -7.27 -20.86 16.69
CA ILE A 206 -6.99 -19.72 17.57
C ILE A 206 -7.15 -20.15 19.03
N ALA A 207 -6.20 -19.79 19.89
CA ALA A 207 -6.43 -19.81 21.33
C ALA A 207 -7.22 -18.56 21.73
N LEU A 208 -8.48 -18.73 22.15
CA LEU A 208 -9.32 -17.63 22.63
C LEU A 208 -9.26 -17.58 24.15
N MET A 209 -8.50 -16.64 24.69
CA MET A 209 -8.33 -16.46 26.12
C MET A 209 -9.56 -15.81 26.73
N ASN A 210 -10.21 -16.53 27.63
CA ASN A 210 -11.31 -16.00 28.41
C ASN A 210 -10.81 -15.08 29.54
N ASN A 211 -11.67 -14.20 30.06
CA ASN A 211 -11.34 -13.36 31.22
C ASN A 211 -11.38 -14.09 32.57
N ASP A 212 -11.91 -15.30 32.62
CA ASP A 212 -11.94 -16.14 33.83
C ASP A 212 -11.60 -17.61 33.54
N GLU A 213 -11.77 -18.46 34.56
CA GLU A 213 -11.49 -19.91 34.49
C GLU A 213 -12.70 -20.76 34.07
N ASP A 214 -13.87 -20.16 33.87
CA ASP A 214 -15.09 -20.81 33.37
C ASP A 214 -15.22 -20.62 31.85
N LYS A 215 -14.80 -21.64 31.09
CA LYS A 215 -14.85 -21.65 29.62
C LYS A 215 -16.24 -21.47 29.01
N ALA A 216 -17.32 -21.54 29.79
CA ALA A 216 -18.69 -21.40 29.29
C ALA A 216 -19.26 -19.98 29.43
N LYS A 217 -18.53 -19.06 30.07
CA LYS A 217 -18.97 -17.69 30.36
C LYS A 217 -17.85 -16.71 30.03
N GLY A 218 -18.12 -15.42 30.06
CA GLY A 218 -17.09 -14.39 29.90
C GLY A 218 -17.06 -13.76 28.52
N ASN A 219 -15.91 -13.20 28.18
CA ASN A 219 -15.72 -12.29 27.04
C ASN A 219 -15.32 -13.00 25.74
N ALA A 220 -15.22 -14.32 25.76
CA ALA A 220 -15.01 -15.13 24.56
C ALA A 220 -16.08 -14.88 23.47
N SER A 221 -17.31 -14.50 23.85
CA SER A 221 -18.40 -14.17 22.92
C SER A 221 -18.05 -13.08 21.90
N ILE A 222 -17.09 -12.20 22.22
CA ILE A 222 -16.63 -11.12 21.33
C ILE A 222 -16.05 -11.69 20.03
N LEU A 223 -15.07 -12.60 20.11
CA LEU A 223 -14.50 -13.27 18.93
C LEU A 223 -15.59 -14.09 18.22
N GLU A 224 -16.48 -14.75 18.96
CA GLU A 224 -17.57 -15.54 18.36
C GLU A 224 -18.43 -14.69 17.42
N SER A 225 -18.76 -13.45 17.80
CA SER A 225 -19.53 -12.53 16.94
C SER A 225 -18.78 -12.11 15.67
N TYR A 226 -17.48 -11.81 15.76
CA TYR A 226 -16.64 -11.47 14.59
C TYR A 226 -16.56 -12.61 13.57
N LEU A 227 -16.47 -13.86 14.04
CA LEU A 227 -16.43 -15.03 13.17
C LEU A 227 -17.80 -15.37 12.60
N ARG A 228 -18.88 -15.19 13.38
CA ARG A 228 -20.26 -15.39 12.93
C ARG A 228 -20.62 -14.48 11.77
N LEU A 229 -20.19 -13.22 11.80
CA LEU A 229 -20.35 -12.29 10.66
C LEU A 229 -19.68 -12.80 9.38
N ALA A 230 -18.59 -13.56 9.52
CA ALA A 230 -17.92 -14.23 8.41
C ALA A 230 -18.51 -15.61 8.07
N GLY A 231 -19.57 -16.06 8.76
CA GLY A 231 -20.15 -17.39 8.59
C GLY A 231 -19.33 -18.53 9.21
N ILE A 232 -18.37 -18.22 10.08
CA ILE A 232 -17.47 -19.18 10.73
C ILE A 232 -17.85 -19.36 12.21
N CYS A 233 -17.99 -20.61 12.68
CA CYS A 233 -18.41 -20.91 14.06
C CYS A 233 -17.24 -21.42 14.94
N SER A 234 -17.52 -22.27 15.94
CA SER A 234 -16.55 -22.81 16.92
C SER A 234 -15.46 -23.71 16.33
N ASP A 235 -15.40 -23.84 15.02
CA ASP A 235 -14.51 -24.77 14.33
C ASP A 235 -13.06 -24.24 14.23
N ILE A 236 -12.85 -22.94 14.53
CA ILE A 236 -11.56 -22.27 14.33
C ILE A 236 -10.92 -21.73 15.61
N TYR A 237 -11.57 -21.86 16.76
CA TYR A 237 -11.01 -21.39 18.03
C TYR A 237 -11.28 -22.37 19.17
N GLU A 238 -10.40 -22.36 20.17
CA GLU A 238 -10.60 -23.04 21.44
C GLU A 238 -10.57 -22.01 22.58
N VAL A 239 -11.60 -22.04 23.44
CA VAL A 239 -11.60 -21.21 24.65
C VAL A 239 -10.57 -21.78 25.63
N VAL A 240 -9.54 -20.98 25.93
CA VAL A 240 -8.48 -21.28 26.89
C VAL A 240 -8.60 -20.36 28.09
N THR A 241 -8.14 -20.82 29.25
CA THR A 241 -8.18 -20.00 30.47
C THR A 241 -6.79 -19.44 30.83
N PRO A 242 -6.72 -18.35 31.61
CA PRO A 242 -5.44 -17.82 32.06
C PRO A 242 -4.59 -18.82 32.88
N ASN A 243 -5.21 -19.68 33.70
CA ASN A 243 -4.48 -20.77 34.37
C ASN A 243 -3.86 -21.74 33.37
N GLU A 244 -4.59 -22.15 32.33
CA GLU A 244 -4.10 -23.11 31.34
C GLU A 244 -2.90 -22.56 30.56
N ILE A 245 -2.91 -21.26 30.29
CA ILE A 245 -1.77 -20.52 29.72
C ILE A 245 -0.56 -20.55 30.68
N ALA A 246 -0.79 -20.35 31.98
CA ALA A 246 0.25 -20.41 33.01
C ALA A 246 0.74 -21.84 33.35
N GLY A 247 0.07 -22.89 32.85
CA GLY A 247 0.39 -24.29 33.18
C GLY A 247 -0.26 -24.78 34.47
N LEU A 248 -1.44 -24.26 34.81
CA LEU A 248 -2.32 -24.71 35.88
C LEU A 248 -3.67 -25.18 35.31
N SER A 249 -4.35 -26.07 36.03
CA SER A 249 -5.69 -26.56 35.68
C SER A 249 -6.76 -25.48 35.89
N SER A 250 -7.71 -25.37 34.97
CA SER A 250 -8.84 -24.43 35.01
C SER A 250 -9.84 -24.69 36.15
N ASP A 251 -9.81 -25.88 36.76
CA ASP A 251 -10.69 -26.26 37.90
C ASP A 251 -10.33 -25.64 39.26
N LEU A 252 -9.41 -24.67 39.29
CA LEU A 252 -8.88 -24.00 40.49
C LEU A 252 -8.26 -24.95 41.54
N SER A 253 -7.92 -26.18 41.16
CA SER A 253 -7.28 -27.14 42.06
C SER A 253 -5.81 -26.84 42.35
N GLY A 254 -5.20 -25.89 41.62
CA GLY A 254 -3.77 -25.60 41.65
C GLY A 254 -2.90 -26.72 41.06
N LYS A 255 -3.51 -27.69 40.38
CA LYS A 255 -2.81 -28.79 39.71
C LYS A 255 -2.01 -28.25 38.52
N LYS A 256 -0.71 -28.53 38.50
CA LYS A 256 0.15 -28.21 37.35
C LYS A 256 -0.18 -29.07 36.13
N ILE A 257 -0.26 -28.43 34.98
CA ILE A 257 -0.38 -29.04 33.65
C ILE A 257 0.77 -28.53 32.76
N ASP A 258 0.98 -29.16 31.60
CA ASP A 258 1.86 -28.55 30.59
C ASP A 258 1.14 -27.30 30.05
N PRO A 259 1.80 -26.12 29.95
CA PRO A 259 1.19 -24.89 29.45
C PRO A 259 0.60 -25.08 28.05
N ILE A 260 -0.61 -24.57 27.84
CA ILE A 260 -1.36 -24.83 26.60
C ILE A 260 -0.76 -24.12 25.38
N LEU A 261 -0.03 -23.02 25.59
CA LEU A 261 0.73 -22.31 24.55
C LEU A 261 2.17 -22.85 24.36
N GLY A 262 2.57 -23.86 25.14
CA GLY A 262 3.91 -24.43 25.05
C GLY A 262 4.06 -25.47 23.94
N SER A 263 5.30 -25.93 23.71
CA SER A 263 5.65 -26.94 22.68
C SER A 263 4.99 -28.32 22.80
N LYS A 264 4.24 -28.56 23.88
CA LYS A 264 3.45 -29.76 24.12
C LYS A 264 1.94 -29.51 24.11
N GLY A 265 1.52 -28.27 23.92
CA GLY A 265 0.13 -27.88 23.78
C GLY A 265 -0.41 -28.24 22.39
N PRO A 266 -1.66 -27.83 22.08
CA PRO A 266 -2.32 -28.13 20.80
C PRO A 266 -1.62 -27.53 19.58
N GLY A 267 -0.77 -26.53 19.78
CA GLY A 267 0.02 -25.88 18.72
C GLY A 267 -0.77 -24.79 18.00
N TYR A 268 -1.23 -23.78 18.74
CA TYR A 268 -1.90 -22.61 18.18
C TYR A 268 -0.90 -21.66 17.52
N ASP A 269 -1.30 -21.00 16.45
CA ASP A 269 -0.50 -19.95 15.79
C ASP A 269 -0.87 -18.53 16.23
N PHE A 270 -2.06 -18.35 16.82
CA PHE A 270 -2.50 -17.07 17.40
C PHE A 270 -3.18 -17.25 18.77
N LEU A 271 -2.91 -16.30 19.67
CA LEU A 271 -3.66 -16.07 20.90
C LEU A 271 -4.51 -14.81 20.74
N TRP A 272 -5.81 -14.89 20.95
CA TRP A 272 -6.66 -13.72 21.14
C TRP A 272 -7.07 -13.60 22.60
N ALA A 273 -6.65 -12.52 23.25
CA ALA A 273 -7.10 -12.12 24.56
C ALA A 273 -8.07 -10.92 24.46
N PRO A 274 -9.38 -11.14 24.24
CA PRO A 274 -10.36 -10.09 24.47
C PRO A 274 -10.35 -9.73 25.96
N HIS A 275 -10.45 -8.45 26.32
CA HIS A 275 -10.82 -7.92 27.63
C HIS A 275 -10.40 -8.72 28.89
N TRP A 276 -9.15 -9.19 28.99
CA TRP A 276 -8.66 -9.89 30.17
C TRP A 276 -8.16 -8.90 31.21
N ASP A 277 -8.79 -8.96 32.39
CA ASP A 277 -8.45 -8.12 33.52
C ASP A 277 -7.67 -8.93 34.57
N ALA A 278 -6.34 -8.84 34.53
CA ALA A 278 -5.46 -9.52 35.47
C ALA A 278 -5.54 -9.01 36.92
N THR A 279 -6.25 -7.91 37.15
CA THR A 279 -6.45 -7.31 38.48
C THR A 279 -7.42 -8.17 39.31
N LYS A 280 -8.29 -8.93 38.63
CA LYS A 280 -9.37 -9.73 39.22
C LYS A 280 -8.92 -11.19 39.40
N ASN A 281 -8.53 -11.56 40.62
CA ASN A 281 -8.22 -12.93 41.10
C ASN A 281 -6.83 -13.52 40.75
N TYR A 282 -6.02 -12.91 39.87
CA TYR A 282 -4.74 -13.46 39.42
C TYR A 282 -3.52 -13.03 40.25
N ASP A 283 -3.63 -13.15 41.57
CA ASP A 283 -2.56 -12.84 42.54
C ASP A 283 -1.70 -14.07 42.93
N GLY A 284 -1.95 -15.23 42.31
CA GLY A 284 -1.31 -16.51 42.65
C GLY A 284 -1.93 -17.23 43.85
N SER A 285 -3.05 -16.74 44.41
CA SER A 285 -3.78 -17.36 45.51
C SER A 285 -5.03 -18.10 45.03
N GLY A 286 -5.66 -18.90 45.91
CA GLY A 286 -6.96 -19.54 45.61
C GLY A 286 -6.96 -20.59 44.49
N GLY A 287 -5.80 -20.98 43.95
CA GLY A 287 -5.70 -21.87 42.79
C GLY A 287 -5.55 -21.14 41.46
N TYR A 288 -5.59 -19.81 41.45
CA TYR A 288 -5.30 -18.95 40.30
C TYR A 288 -3.80 -18.81 40.07
N ALA A 289 -3.42 -18.64 38.80
CA ALA A 289 -2.08 -18.28 38.39
C ALA A 289 -1.73 -16.86 38.82
N HIS A 290 -0.44 -16.60 38.99
CA HIS A 290 0.03 -15.23 39.12
C HIS A 290 0.01 -14.58 37.73
N ARG A 291 -0.60 -13.40 37.59
CA ARG A 291 -0.73 -12.69 36.31
C ARG A 291 0.57 -12.54 35.50
N ASP A 292 1.70 -12.24 36.13
CA ASP A 292 2.99 -12.15 35.42
C ASP A 292 3.47 -13.50 34.89
N GLU A 293 3.07 -14.62 35.52
CA GLU A 293 3.35 -15.94 34.96
C GLU A 293 2.54 -16.18 33.68
N VAL A 294 1.31 -15.67 33.60
CA VAL A 294 0.48 -15.70 32.38
C VAL A 294 1.11 -14.84 31.28
N VAL A 295 1.42 -13.56 31.56
CA VAL A 295 2.04 -12.64 30.58
C VAL A 295 3.38 -13.19 30.07
N LYS A 296 4.21 -13.74 30.96
CA LYS A 296 5.47 -14.39 30.57
C LYS A 296 5.27 -15.57 29.62
N LYS A 297 4.19 -16.35 29.78
CA LYS A 297 3.89 -17.45 28.86
C LYS A 297 3.43 -16.95 27.50
N VAL A 298 2.72 -15.83 27.46
CA VAL A 298 2.40 -15.13 26.21
C VAL A 298 3.67 -14.58 25.54
N LYS A 299 4.60 -14.00 26.30
CA LYS A 299 5.93 -13.60 25.78
C LYS A 299 6.71 -14.76 25.17
N ASP A 300 6.79 -15.89 25.88
CA ASP A 300 7.46 -17.09 25.38
C ASP A 300 6.83 -17.58 24.06
N TYR A 301 5.50 -17.50 23.97
CA TYR A 301 4.72 -17.86 22.79
C TYR A 301 4.98 -16.93 21.60
N LEU A 302 5.05 -15.62 21.83
CA LEU A 302 5.43 -14.63 20.82
C LEU A 302 6.87 -14.87 20.33
N LYS A 303 7.81 -15.20 21.21
CA LYS A 303 9.20 -15.50 20.82
C LYS A 303 9.36 -16.75 19.95
N SER A 304 8.37 -17.63 19.90
CA SER A 304 8.34 -18.75 18.96
C SER A 304 7.80 -18.40 17.57
N GLY A 305 7.47 -17.13 17.32
CA GLY A 305 6.95 -16.65 16.03
C GLY A 305 5.43 -16.62 15.92
N ASN A 306 4.70 -16.93 17.01
CA ASN A 306 3.24 -17.00 17.03
C ASN A 306 2.62 -15.64 17.41
N GLY A 307 1.42 -15.31 16.94
CA GLY A 307 0.86 -13.96 17.10
C GLY A 307 -0.04 -13.76 18.32
N LEU A 308 -0.28 -12.49 18.67
CA LEU A 308 -1.19 -12.05 19.73
C LEU A 308 -2.16 -10.98 19.22
N LEU A 309 -3.44 -11.16 19.52
CA LEU A 309 -4.49 -10.15 19.42
C LEU A 309 -4.91 -9.76 20.84
N GLY A 310 -4.57 -8.54 21.27
CA GLY A 310 -4.98 -7.98 22.56
C GLY A 310 -6.03 -6.88 22.37
N GLU A 311 -7.04 -6.85 23.23
CA GLU A 311 -8.13 -5.89 23.11
C GLU A 311 -8.60 -5.44 24.50
N CYS A 312 -8.94 -4.15 24.63
CA CYS A 312 -9.31 -3.48 25.88
C CYS A 312 -8.36 -3.78 27.06
N ALA A 313 -8.87 -4.38 28.15
CA ALA A 313 -8.19 -4.58 29.42
C ALA A 313 -6.99 -5.53 29.28
N SER A 314 -6.96 -6.35 28.23
CA SER A 314 -5.79 -7.15 27.89
C SER A 314 -4.60 -6.27 27.51
N ILE A 315 -4.85 -5.16 26.79
CA ILE A 315 -3.80 -4.20 26.41
C ILE A 315 -3.17 -3.63 27.67
N GLU A 316 -3.99 -3.14 28.60
CA GLU A 316 -3.54 -2.67 29.92
C GLU A 316 -2.78 -3.77 30.67
N THR A 317 -3.29 -5.00 30.69
CA THR A 317 -2.68 -6.10 31.41
C THR A 317 -1.30 -6.48 30.88
N PHE A 318 -1.13 -6.53 29.56
CA PHE A 318 0.16 -6.83 28.96
C PHE A 318 1.13 -5.66 29.15
N GLU A 319 0.69 -4.44 28.87
CA GLU A 319 1.58 -3.28 28.84
C GLU A 319 1.89 -2.75 30.26
N HIS A 320 1.18 -3.20 31.30
CA HIS A 320 1.50 -2.94 32.72
C HIS A 320 2.41 -4.00 33.35
N SER A 321 2.83 -5.01 32.59
CA SER A 321 3.78 -6.03 33.07
C SER A 321 5.16 -5.78 32.45
N GLU A 322 6.22 -5.81 33.26
CA GLU A 322 7.62 -5.80 32.77
C GLU A 322 7.91 -6.94 31.78
N GLU A 323 7.09 -8.01 31.80
CA GLU A 323 7.21 -9.12 30.87
C GLU A 323 6.40 -8.92 29.58
N GLY A 324 5.47 -7.96 29.54
CA GLY A 324 4.65 -7.63 28.37
C GLY A 324 5.37 -6.65 27.44
N HIS A 325 5.09 -5.34 27.50
CA HIS A 325 5.77 -4.28 26.72
C HIS A 325 6.13 -4.74 25.29
N PHE A 326 5.13 -5.24 24.56
CA PHE A 326 5.40 -5.96 23.33
C PHE A 326 5.65 -5.00 22.16
N LEU A 327 4.98 -3.86 22.15
CA LEU A 327 5.04 -2.89 21.05
C LEU A 327 5.76 -1.57 21.42
N THR A 328 6.06 -1.37 22.70
CA THR A 328 6.76 -0.18 23.21
C THR A 328 7.80 -0.60 24.23
N ASP A 329 8.80 0.24 24.47
CA ASP A 329 9.83 -0.05 25.48
C ASP A 329 9.34 0.15 26.93
N TYR A 330 8.36 1.05 27.14
CA TYR A 330 7.94 1.51 28.47
C TYR A 330 6.42 1.52 28.71
N GLY A 331 5.63 0.88 27.84
CA GLY A 331 4.18 0.80 27.94
C GLY A 331 3.42 1.97 27.29
N PHE A 332 2.08 1.91 27.38
CA PHE A 332 1.17 2.94 26.87
C PHE A 332 0.60 3.85 27.97
N GLY A 333 0.37 5.12 27.62
CA GLY A 333 -0.48 6.03 28.36
C GLY A 333 -1.87 6.15 27.73
N HIS A 334 -2.83 6.62 28.52
CA HIS A 334 -4.20 6.81 28.06
C HIS A 334 -4.93 7.96 28.73
N ASN A 335 -5.97 8.52 28.10
CA ASN A 335 -6.64 9.73 28.62
C ASN A 335 -7.77 9.49 29.64
N GLY A 336 -7.88 8.29 30.18
CA GLY A 336 -8.92 7.92 31.14
C GLY A 336 -10.36 8.02 30.65
N GLY A 337 -10.60 8.10 29.33
CA GLY A 337 -11.94 8.20 28.75
C GLY A 337 -12.56 9.59 28.87
N THR A 338 -11.76 10.61 29.14
CA THR A 338 -12.23 12.00 29.31
C THR A 338 -12.46 12.74 27.99
N ASN A 339 -12.03 12.15 26.86
CA ASN A 339 -11.89 12.81 25.55
C ASN A 339 -11.06 14.10 25.59
N ASP A 340 -10.34 14.35 26.69
CA ASP A 340 -9.43 15.48 26.85
C ASP A 340 -8.01 15.01 26.54
N GLY A 341 -7.47 15.46 25.40
CA GLY A 341 -6.11 15.13 24.98
C GLY A 341 -5.01 15.61 25.95
N ALA A 342 -5.34 16.51 26.88
CA ALA A 342 -4.42 17.03 27.88
C ALA A 342 -4.40 16.24 29.20
N ASP A 343 -5.41 15.41 29.47
CA ASP A 343 -5.45 14.55 30.65
C ASP A 343 -4.88 13.19 30.27
N ILE A 344 -3.59 12.95 30.56
CA ILE A 344 -2.92 11.68 30.21
C ILE A 344 -2.55 10.95 31.49
N ILE A 345 -3.04 9.73 31.58
CA ILE A 345 -2.88 8.87 32.73
C ILE A 345 -1.89 7.78 32.34
N TYR A 346 -0.74 7.85 32.99
CA TYR A 346 0.23 6.76 33.05
C TYR A 346 0.02 6.03 34.37
N ASN A 347 -0.28 4.74 34.31
CA ASN A 347 -0.56 3.95 35.51
C ASN A 347 0.72 3.82 36.36
N GLU A 348 0.59 3.95 37.70
CA GLU A 348 1.71 3.73 38.62
C GLU A 348 2.15 2.27 38.58
N VAL A 349 3.37 2.02 38.08
CA VAL A 349 4.01 0.68 38.07
C VAL A 349 4.08 0.09 39.51
N ALA A 350 4.02 0.95 40.54
CA ALA A 350 4.03 0.58 41.94
C ALA A 350 2.66 0.17 42.52
N VAL A 351 1.53 0.57 41.90
CA VAL A 351 0.20 0.02 42.23
C VAL A 351 -0.13 -1.08 41.24
N SER A 352 -0.24 -2.28 41.79
CA SER A 352 -0.56 -3.49 41.04
C SER A 352 -1.93 -3.34 40.36
N TYR A 353 -1.92 -3.17 39.03
CA TYR A 353 -3.04 -3.40 38.11
C TYR A 353 -4.32 -2.70 38.59
N THR A 354 -4.45 -1.41 38.32
CA THR A 354 -5.71 -0.68 38.50
C THR A 354 -6.30 -0.35 37.15
N GLN A 355 -7.43 -0.96 36.81
CA GLN A 355 -8.28 -0.49 35.71
C GLN A 355 -8.71 0.95 36.02
N ILE A 356 -8.68 1.84 35.04
CA ILE A 356 -9.40 3.11 35.16
C ILE A 356 -10.89 2.77 35.20
N GLY A 357 -11.49 2.92 36.39
CA GLY A 357 -12.86 2.46 36.66
C GLY A 357 -13.21 2.23 38.14
N ASN A 358 -12.23 2.16 39.04
CA ASN A 358 -12.50 1.91 40.47
C ASN A 358 -13.08 3.11 41.26
N SER A 359 -13.50 4.19 40.60
CA SER A 359 -14.18 5.33 41.22
C SER A 359 -15.66 5.37 40.75
N PRO A 360 -16.64 5.05 41.61
CA PRO A 360 -18.01 4.68 41.22
C PRO A 360 -18.93 5.89 40.93
N GLY A 361 -18.47 6.88 40.17
CA GLY A 361 -19.27 8.06 39.85
C GLY A 361 -18.87 8.83 38.59
N LEU A 362 -18.05 8.25 37.72
CA LEU A 362 -17.57 8.90 36.49
C LEU A 362 -17.92 8.10 35.22
N PHE A 363 -18.69 7.01 35.32
CA PHE A 363 -18.91 6.09 34.21
C PHE A 363 -20.39 5.69 34.12
N GLU A 364 -21.07 6.15 33.08
CA GLU A 364 -22.30 5.53 32.55
C GLU A 364 -21.89 4.34 31.62
N PRO A 365 -22.80 3.41 31.25
CA PRO A 365 -22.50 2.12 30.62
C PRO A 365 -21.98 2.15 29.16
N GLU A 366 -21.73 3.33 28.61
CA GLU A 366 -21.31 3.52 27.22
C GLU A 366 -19.77 3.53 27.08
N GLY A 367 -19.22 2.38 26.67
CA GLY A 367 -18.07 2.30 25.76
C GLY A 367 -16.68 2.68 26.28
N GLY A 368 -15.76 1.71 26.33
CA GLY A 368 -14.34 2.04 26.24
C GLY A 368 -14.06 2.71 24.89
N HIS A 369 -13.73 3.99 24.95
CA HIS A 369 -13.68 4.91 23.83
C HIS A 369 -12.55 4.59 22.85
N LEU A 370 -12.88 4.62 21.55
CA LEU A 370 -12.11 4.06 20.44
C LEU A 370 -10.69 4.65 20.24
N HIS A 371 -10.30 5.76 20.88
CA HIS A 371 -9.10 6.55 20.48
C HIS A 371 -8.27 7.05 21.68
N ASN A 372 -7.67 6.17 22.49
CA ASN A 372 -7.08 6.60 23.78
C ASN A 372 -5.69 6.06 24.10
N TRP A 373 -4.97 5.41 23.19
CA TRP A 373 -3.65 4.84 23.51
C TRP A 373 -2.54 5.55 22.74
N ARG A 374 -1.50 5.98 23.46
CA ARG A 374 -0.23 6.43 22.86
C ARG A 374 0.96 6.16 23.78
N PRO A 375 2.17 6.05 23.26
CA PRO A 375 3.36 5.92 24.09
C PRO A 375 3.59 7.18 24.96
N PHE A 376 4.37 7.02 26.02
CA PHE A 376 4.84 8.12 26.87
C PHE A 376 5.65 9.17 26.09
N LYS A 377 5.27 10.45 26.18
CA LYS A 377 6.04 11.57 25.63
C LYS A 377 6.64 12.43 26.76
N SER A 378 7.89 12.85 26.58
CA SER A 378 8.54 13.80 27.48
C SER A 378 7.74 15.10 27.59
N GLY A 379 7.38 15.49 28.81
CA GLY A 379 6.56 16.68 29.08
C GLY A 379 5.12 16.37 29.50
N ASP A 380 4.66 15.12 29.36
CA ASP A 380 3.36 14.69 29.88
C ASP A 380 3.32 14.82 31.42
N ASP A 381 2.19 15.29 31.98
CA ASP A 381 2.03 15.50 33.43
C ASP A 381 1.91 14.13 34.14
N TYR A 382 3.06 13.58 34.55
CA TYR A 382 3.17 12.23 35.11
C TYR A 382 3.15 12.24 36.64
N LYS A 383 2.56 11.20 37.24
CA LYS A 383 2.50 11.04 38.72
C LYS A 383 3.36 9.89 39.26
N LEU A 384 4.23 9.31 38.44
CA LEU A 384 5.04 8.11 38.75
C LEU A 384 6.36 8.41 39.47
N ASP A 385 6.77 7.53 40.40
CA ASP A 385 8.11 7.53 41.04
C ASP A 385 8.77 6.13 40.94
N PRO A 386 9.94 5.99 40.28
CA PRO A 386 10.72 7.03 39.61
C PRO A 386 10.05 7.51 38.31
N ALA A 387 10.32 8.76 37.98
CA ALA A 387 9.92 9.35 36.71
C ALA A 387 10.40 8.48 35.53
N PRO A 388 9.58 8.21 34.51
CA PRO A 388 10.08 7.69 33.24
C PRO A 388 11.13 8.66 32.72
N THR A 389 12.36 8.17 32.51
CA THR A 389 13.51 9.02 32.14
C THR A 389 13.79 9.01 30.64
N GLN A 390 12.96 8.32 29.86
CA GLN A 390 13.09 8.13 28.40
C GLN A 390 11.70 8.21 27.77
N ASN A 391 11.62 8.74 26.54
CA ASN A 391 10.42 8.63 25.72
C ASN A 391 10.10 7.14 25.52
N ALA A 392 8.85 6.72 25.71
CA ALA A 392 8.44 5.43 25.18
C ALA A 392 8.21 5.67 23.69
N GLU A 393 9.08 5.14 22.85
CA GLU A 393 8.83 5.15 21.42
C GLU A 393 8.14 3.85 21.04
N TYR A 394 7.37 3.92 19.97
CA TYR A 394 6.94 2.72 19.29
C TYR A 394 8.18 1.97 18.80
N ASN A 395 8.20 0.65 18.97
CA ASN A 395 9.21 -0.17 18.32
C ASN A 395 9.15 0.06 16.80
N SER A 396 10.29 0.00 16.13
CA SER A 396 10.43 0.32 14.69
C SER A 396 9.56 -0.52 13.74
N THR A 397 8.98 -1.61 14.24
CA THR A 397 8.10 -2.51 13.50
C THR A 397 6.61 -2.21 13.71
N VAL A 398 6.27 -1.17 14.47
CA VAL A 398 4.89 -0.85 14.82
C VAL A 398 4.25 0.07 13.79
N THR A 399 3.19 -0.43 13.18
CA THR A 399 2.24 0.32 12.37
C THR A 399 1.08 0.77 13.23
N ARG A 400 0.64 2.00 13.00
CA ARG A 400 -0.44 2.66 13.72
C ARG A 400 -1.47 3.17 12.73
N TYR A 401 -2.72 3.20 13.16
CA TYR A 401 -3.83 3.66 12.33
C TYR A 401 -4.75 4.55 13.15
N THR A 402 -4.98 5.75 12.63
CA THR A 402 -5.77 6.82 13.25
C THR A 402 -6.91 7.16 12.30
N ILE A 403 -8.14 7.28 12.79
CA ILE A 403 -9.31 7.66 11.98
C ILE A 403 -9.64 9.15 12.13
N ASP A 404 -9.14 9.81 13.17
CA ASP A 404 -9.37 11.23 13.42
C ASP A 404 -8.05 11.99 13.66
N ASN A 405 -8.06 13.30 13.37
CA ASN A 405 -6.92 14.20 13.56
C ASN A 405 -6.67 14.51 15.06
N THR A 406 -7.04 13.60 15.96
CA THR A 406 -6.91 13.80 17.40
C THR A 406 -5.56 13.30 17.95
N GLY A 407 -4.78 12.58 17.13
CA GLY A 407 -3.47 12.04 17.49
C GLY A 407 -3.52 10.74 18.31
N TRP A 408 -4.66 10.06 18.32
CA TRP A 408 -4.89 8.83 19.07
C TRP A 408 -5.11 7.62 18.17
N ASP A 409 -4.49 6.49 18.53
CA ASP A 409 -4.47 5.29 17.69
C ASP A 409 -5.71 4.41 17.91
N TYR A 410 -6.31 3.99 16.80
CA TYR A 410 -7.44 3.06 16.76
C TYR A 410 -6.99 1.60 16.89
N PHE A 411 -5.86 1.31 16.26
CA PHE A 411 -5.13 0.07 16.47
C PHE A 411 -3.63 0.33 16.30
N VAL A 412 -2.84 -0.50 16.98
CA VAL A 412 -1.39 -0.53 16.83
C VAL A 412 -0.96 -1.98 16.67
N GLY A 413 -0.10 -2.25 15.69
CA GLY A 413 0.35 -3.59 15.39
C GLY A 413 1.81 -3.60 15.01
N GLY A 414 2.58 -4.55 15.52
CA GLY A 414 4.00 -4.67 15.20
C GLY A 414 4.59 -6.00 15.63
N TYR A 415 5.83 -6.24 15.22
CA TYR A 415 6.56 -7.40 15.70
C TYR A 415 6.93 -7.22 17.18
N ALA A 416 6.68 -8.26 17.99
CA ALA A 416 7.00 -8.23 19.40
C ALA A 416 8.45 -7.80 19.63
N PHE A 417 8.65 -6.79 20.48
CA PHE A 417 9.95 -6.22 20.83
C PHE A 417 10.74 -5.66 19.63
N GLY A 418 10.06 -5.23 18.56
CA GLY A 418 10.73 -4.72 17.37
C GLY A 418 11.45 -5.79 16.53
N ASN A 419 11.28 -7.09 16.85
CA ASN A 419 12.06 -8.15 16.22
C ASN A 419 11.21 -9.00 15.26
N THR A 420 11.54 -8.93 13.96
CA THR A 420 10.84 -9.65 12.89
C THR A 420 10.94 -11.18 12.95
N ASP A 421 11.85 -11.73 13.77
CA ASP A 421 11.94 -13.17 14.04
C ASP A 421 10.93 -13.63 15.10
N TYR A 422 10.26 -12.70 15.78
CA TYR A 422 9.21 -12.98 16.77
C TYR A 422 7.82 -12.81 16.19
N GLY A 423 6.83 -13.19 16.98
CA GLY A 423 5.42 -13.10 16.66
C GLY A 423 4.92 -11.67 16.54
N TYR A 424 3.88 -11.50 15.73
CA TYR A 424 3.21 -10.22 15.54
C TYR A 424 2.19 -9.97 16.64
N VAL A 425 2.18 -8.76 17.21
CA VAL A 425 1.25 -8.33 18.25
C VAL A 425 0.37 -7.23 17.70
N VAL A 426 -0.92 -7.32 17.97
CA VAL A 426 -1.92 -6.34 17.56
C VAL A 426 -2.74 -5.95 18.76
N TYR A 427 -2.84 -4.65 18.99
CA TYR A 427 -3.74 -4.07 19.97
C TYR A 427 -4.89 -3.33 19.27
N LEU A 428 -6.11 -3.73 19.63
CA LEU A 428 -7.36 -3.19 19.08
C LEU A 428 -8.02 -2.26 20.12
N GLY A 429 -8.09 -0.97 19.82
CA GLY A 429 -8.72 0.04 20.67
C GLY A 429 -10.18 0.28 20.29
N GLY A 430 -11.14 -0.38 20.96
CA GLY A 430 -12.56 -0.05 20.79
C GLY A 430 -13.56 -1.10 21.29
N HIS A 431 -14.81 -0.66 21.56
CA HIS A 431 -15.85 -1.43 22.29
C HIS A 431 -17.23 -1.54 21.64
N SER A 432 -17.42 -1.15 20.38
CA SER A 432 -18.61 -1.60 19.65
C SER A 432 -18.32 -2.96 19.03
N TYR A 433 -18.56 -4.01 19.83
CA TYR A 433 -18.52 -5.38 19.34
C TYR A 433 -19.67 -5.62 18.37
N ALA A 434 -19.43 -6.46 17.36
CA ALA A 434 -20.53 -7.09 16.66
C ALA A 434 -21.38 -7.84 17.69
N ASP A 435 -22.68 -7.55 17.76
CA ASP A 435 -23.61 -8.29 18.60
C ASP A 435 -24.40 -9.23 17.71
N CYS A 436 -24.11 -10.52 17.82
CA CYS A 436 -24.79 -11.60 17.13
C CYS A 436 -25.57 -12.41 18.17
N LYS A 437 -26.89 -12.25 18.23
CA LYS A 437 -27.70 -12.93 19.27
C LYS A 437 -27.70 -14.44 19.06
N GLY A 438 -27.21 -15.20 20.04
CA GLY A 438 -27.20 -16.67 20.02
C GLY A 438 -28.20 -17.32 20.98
N GLU A 439 -28.67 -18.54 20.66
CA GLU A 439 -29.50 -19.37 21.55
C GLU A 439 -28.88 -19.66 22.94
N LYS A 440 -27.57 -19.47 23.12
CA LYS A 440 -26.84 -19.78 24.37
C LYS A 440 -27.14 -18.84 25.54
N ASP A 441 -27.65 -17.63 25.32
CA ASP A 441 -28.03 -16.72 26.40
C ASP A 441 -29.40 -17.05 27.01
N SER A 442 -30.02 -18.13 26.53
CA SER A 442 -31.32 -18.62 26.96
C SER A 442 -31.27 -19.87 27.83
N LYS A 443 -30.32 -20.04 28.75
CA LYS A 443 -30.50 -20.85 29.99
C LYS A 443 -29.30 -20.73 30.95
N ASP A 444 -29.62 -20.52 32.23
CA ASP A 444 -28.79 -20.77 33.41
C ASP A 444 -27.68 -19.78 33.80
N SER A 445 -28.05 -18.74 34.56
CA SER A 445 -27.80 -18.78 36.02
C SER A 445 -28.50 -17.65 36.77
N LYS A 446 -29.58 -18.01 37.47
CA LYS A 446 -29.95 -17.35 38.73
C LYS A 446 -29.00 -17.82 39.85
N ASP A 447 -28.81 -16.93 40.82
CA ASP A 447 -28.21 -17.11 42.15
C ASP A 447 -26.66 -17.08 42.14
N SER A 448 -25.97 -16.09 42.72
CA SER A 448 -26.09 -15.42 44.03
C SER A 448 -25.49 -14.00 43.97
N LYS A 449 -26.20 -12.90 44.29
CA LYS A 449 -26.39 -12.24 45.62
C LYS A 449 -25.14 -12.14 46.50
N ASP A 450 -24.52 -10.94 46.59
CA ASP A 450 -24.52 -10.10 47.81
C ASP A 450 -23.83 -8.72 47.64
N SER A 451 -24.42 -7.70 48.30
CA SER A 451 -24.11 -6.24 48.38
C SER A 451 -24.30 -5.43 47.09
N LYS A 452 -25.23 -4.46 46.90
CA LYS A 452 -25.86 -3.42 47.75
C LYS A 452 -24.87 -2.53 48.51
N ASP A 453 -24.55 -1.36 47.94
CA ASP A 453 -25.11 -0.08 48.44
C ASP A 453 -24.74 1.15 47.55
N SER A 454 -25.79 1.83 47.07
CA SER A 454 -25.93 3.30 46.87
C SER A 454 -25.10 4.02 45.78
N LYS A 455 -25.55 5.06 45.05
CA LYS A 455 -26.83 5.76 44.82
C LYS A 455 -26.50 6.97 43.92
N ASP A 456 -27.45 7.35 43.04
CA ASP A 456 -27.66 8.67 42.40
C ASP A 456 -26.55 9.09 41.40
N SER A 457 -26.76 9.58 40.18
CA SER A 457 -27.80 10.43 39.56
C SER A 457 -27.53 10.45 38.03
N LYS A 458 -28.49 10.11 37.15
CA LYS A 458 -29.37 11.01 36.36
C LYS A 458 -28.72 11.83 35.22
N ASP A 459 -29.34 11.64 34.04
CA ASP A 459 -29.43 12.49 32.85
C ASP A 459 -28.18 12.40 31.94
N SER A 460 -28.21 12.07 30.64
CA SER A 460 -29.22 12.26 29.58
C SER A 460 -28.72 11.64 28.25
N GLU A 461 -29.61 11.11 27.40
CA GLU A 461 -29.37 11.00 25.95
C GLU A 461 -30.68 11.21 25.15
N PRO A 462 -30.61 11.78 23.93
CA PRO A 462 -31.49 11.41 22.84
C PRO A 462 -30.67 10.82 21.66
N GLU A 463 -30.83 9.51 21.43
CA GLU A 463 -30.54 8.83 20.16
C GLU A 463 -31.52 9.28 19.07
N LEU A 464 -31.11 9.28 17.80
CA LEU A 464 -32.02 9.35 16.65
C LEU A 464 -31.93 8.03 15.86
N ASP A 465 -32.94 7.20 16.07
CA ASP A 465 -33.16 5.83 15.61
C ASP A 465 -34.04 5.79 14.32
N PRO A 466 -33.73 4.97 13.30
CA PRO A 466 -34.63 4.71 12.19
C PRO A 466 -35.81 3.81 12.62
N GLU A 467 -36.81 4.42 13.24
CA GLU A 467 -38.25 4.35 12.89
C GLU A 467 -39.08 4.94 14.05
N HIS A 468 -38.87 6.22 14.40
CA HIS A 468 -39.66 6.92 15.43
C HIS A 468 -41.19 6.92 15.19
N ASN A 469 -41.65 6.43 14.05
CA ASN A 469 -43.06 6.31 13.72
C ASN A 469 -43.70 4.97 14.16
N ILE A 470 -42.94 4.05 14.78
CA ILE A 470 -43.48 2.78 15.33
C ILE A 470 -43.06 2.63 16.79
N HIS A 471 -44.04 2.50 17.67
CA HIS A 471 -43.83 2.30 19.11
C HIS A 471 -44.41 0.95 19.52
N GLN A 472 -43.63 0.16 20.25
CA GLN A 472 -44.05 -1.14 20.76
C GLN A 472 -44.52 -1.00 22.20
N MET A 473 -45.76 -1.40 22.49
CA MET A 473 -46.40 -1.14 23.78
C MET A 473 -46.61 -2.41 24.59
N MET A 474 -46.31 -2.33 25.89
CA MET A 474 -46.71 -3.32 26.89
C MET A 474 -47.69 -2.76 27.89
N LEU A 475 -48.79 -3.49 28.04
CA LEU A 475 -49.87 -3.25 28.99
C LEU A 475 -49.79 -4.30 30.10
N GLU A 476 -49.43 -3.88 31.32
CA GLU A 476 -49.59 -4.73 32.50
C GLU A 476 -50.96 -4.47 33.11
N PHE A 477 -51.72 -5.54 33.35
CA PHE A 477 -53.00 -5.53 34.03
C PHE A 477 -52.87 -5.94 35.49
N THR A 478 -53.81 -5.45 36.31
CA THR A 478 -53.90 -5.77 37.74
C THR A 478 -54.26 -7.25 38.00
N LYS A 479 -54.98 -7.88 37.06
CA LYS A 479 -55.40 -9.28 37.07
C LYS A 479 -55.01 -9.96 35.74
N ASP A 480 -55.16 -11.28 35.70
CA ASP A 480 -54.89 -12.10 34.51
C ASP A 480 -55.93 -11.79 33.42
N VAL A 481 -55.47 -11.63 32.18
CA VAL A 481 -56.24 -11.30 30.97
C VAL A 481 -56.30 -12.45 29.96
N LYS A 482 -55.82 -13.65 30.32
CA LYS A 482 -55.92 -14.83 29.45
C LYS A 482 -57.40 -15.09 29.09
N ASN A 483 -57.72 -14.99 27.80
CA ASN A 483 -59.05 -15.12 27.19
C ASN A 483 -60.01 -13.94 27.42
N ALA A 484 -59.50 -12.72 27.61
CA ALA A 484 -60.31 -11.51 27.68
C ALA A 484 -60.29 -10.78 26.33
N ASP A 485 -61.47 -10.55 25.77
CA ASP A 485 -61.64 -9.73 24.56
C ASP A 485 -61.91 -8.27 24.97
N PHE A 486 -61.27 -7.34 24.29
CA PHE A 486 -61.39 -5.91 24.60
C PHE A 486 -61.15 -5.04 23.38
N THR A 487 -61.71 -3.84 23.45
CA THR A 487 -61.51 -2.79 22.46
C THR A 487 -60.58 -1.73 23.06
N ILE A 488 -59.60 -1.28 22.26
CA ILE A 488 -58.77 -0.12 22.56
C ILE A 488 -59.20 1.04 21.68
N ASP A 489 -59.67 2.11 22.31
CA ASP A 489 -59.97 3.38 21.67
C ASP A 489 -58.86 4.38 22.01
N VAL A 490 -58.24 4.98 21.01
CA VAL A 490 -57.11 5.90 21.16
C VAL A 490 -57.49 7.24 20.56
N ASP A 491 -57.58 8.26 21.41
CA ASP A 491 -57.72 9.65 20.98
C ASP A 491 -56.33 10.27 20.84
N TYR A 492 -56.08 10.91 19.70
CA TYR A 492 -54.81 11.56 19.41
C TYR A 492 -55.00 12.81 18.56
N THR A 493 -53.99 13.67 18.52
CA THR A 493 -53.96 14.85 17.66
C THR A 493 -52.85 14.76 16.64
N ILE A 494 -53.15 15.17 15.40
CA ILE A 494 -52.16 15.32 14.33
C ILE A 494 -52.50 16.52 13.46
N ASN A 495 -51.50 17.31 13.08
CA ASN A 495 -51.65 18.47 12.21
C ASN A 495 -51.72 17.99 10.74
N PRO A 496 -52.64 18.48 9.89
CA PRO A 496 -53.67 19.51 10.09
C PRO A 496 -55.05 19.01 10.52
N PHE A 497 -55.22 17.72 10.83
CA PHE A 497 -56.53 17.12 11.05
C PHE A 497 -57.13 17.40 12.43
N GLY A 498 -56.31 17.82 13.40
CA GLY A 498 -56.76 18.07 14.77
C GLY A 498 -56.95 16.76 15.53
N ALA A 499 -57.97 16.71 16.40
CA ALA A 499 -58.25 15.54 17.23
C ALA A 499 -58.94 14.43 16.42
N LEU A 500 -58.36 13.25 16.41
CA LEU A 500 -58.81 12.03 15.75
C LEU A 500 -58.92 10.90 16.77
N ASN A 501 -59.65 9.84 16.41
CA ASN A 501 -59.82 8.64 17.22
C ASN A 501 -59.59 7.38 16.37
N THR A 502 -58.93 6.38 16.94
CA THR A 502 -58.80 5.02 16.38
C THR A 502 -59.31 4.00 17.36
N SER A 503 -60.06 3.03 16.86
CA SER A 503 -60.52 1.89 17.65
C SER A 503 -59.97 0.60 17.07
N ALA A 504 -59.50 -0.30 17.92
CA ALA A 504 -59.04 -1.62 17.54
C ALA A 504 -59.60 -2.68 18.49
N ASP A 505 -60.16 -3.75 17.92
CA ASP A 505 -60.69 -4.86 18.70
C ASP A 505 -59.64 -5.96 18.84
N PHE A 506 -59.32 -6.32 20.08
CA PHE A 506 -58.55 -7.51 20.41
C PHE A 506 -59.52 -8.64 20.75
N ALA A 507 -59.45 -9.72 19.96
CA ALA A 507 -60.17 -10.96 20.24
C ALA A 507 -59.13 -12.06 20.55
N SER A 508 -59.26 -12.69 21.70
CA SER A 508 -58.29 -13.68 22.19
C SER A 508 -58.20 -14.95 21.33
N ASP A 509 -59.16 -15.17 20.43
CA ASP A 509 -59.21 -16.24 19.43
C ASP A 509 -58.82 -15.78 18.00
N ASP A 510 -58.57 -14.50 17.78
CA ASP A 510 -58.26 -13.90 16.48
C ASP A 510 -57.33 -12.67 16.63
N LEU A 511 -56.02 -12.93 16.59
CA LEU A 511 -54.92 -11.97 16.75
C LEU A 511 -54.56 -11.21 15.47
N THR A 512 -55.50 -11.02 14.55
CA THR A 512 -55.26 -10.31 13.29
C THR A 512 -55.38 -8.79 13.48
N ALA A 513 -54.67 -7.99 12.67
CA ALA A 513 -54.72 -6.53 12.72
C ALA A 513 -56.16 -6.01 12.45
N LYS A 514 -56.73 -5.22 13.37
CA LYS A 514 -58.15 -4.79 13.30
C LYS A 514 -58.38 -3.31 13.03
N THR A 515 -57.34 -2.52 12.76
CA THR A 515 -57.48 -1.10 12.43
C THR A 515 -57.51 -0.86 10.92
N THR A 516 -58.33 0.11 10.48
CA THR A 516 -58.40 0.51 9.07
C THR A 516 -57.10 1.23 8.69
N GLY A 517 -56.26 0.57 7.88
CA GLY A 517 -55.05 1.16 7.33
C GLY A 517 -55.35 2.48 6.61
N TRP A 518 -54.48 3.46 6.84
CA TRP A 518 -54.59 4.79 6.26
C TRP A 518 -54.11 4.79 4.81
N ASP A 519 -54.92 5.33 3.91
CA ASP A 519 -54.54 5.53 2.52
C ASP A 519 -54.11 7.00 2.30
N PRO A 520 -52.80 7.27 2.16
CA PRO A 520 -52.29 8.62 1.92
C PRO A 520 -52.79 9.25 0.61
N ALA A 521 -53.17 8.44 -0.38
CA ALA A 521 -53.64 8.93 -1.68
C ALA A 521 -55.10 9.40 -1.64
N THR A 522 -55.94 8.81 -0.79
CA THR A 522 -57.36 9.17 -0.66
C THR A 522 -57.71 9.91 0.63
N LEU A 523 -56.75 10.05 1.55
CA LEU A 523 -56.93 10.61 2.91
C LEU A 523 -58.08 9.92 3.67
N SER A 524 -58.20 8.61 3.50
CA SER A 524 -59.25 7.80 4.14
C SER A 524 -58.63 6.75 5.08
N GLY A 525 -59.34 6.41 6.16
CA GLY A 525 -58.80 5.57 7.24
C GLY A 525 -58.17 6.40 8.37
N SER A 526 -57.42 5.75 9.25
CA SER A 526 -56.82 6.39 10.42
C SER A 526 -55.28 6.35 10.37
N PRO A 527 -54.58 7.50 10.43
CA PRO A 527 -53.12 7.55 10.35
C PRO A 527 -52.40 6.81 11.48
N LEU A 528 -53.06 6.60 12.63
CA LEU A 528 -52.58 5.69 13.66
C LEU A 528 -53.13 4.29 13.41
N GLN A 529 -52.23 3.34 13.14
CA GLN A 529 -52.53 1.93 13.05
C GLN A 529 -52.17 1.22 14.36
N ILE A 530 -53.08 0.39 14.87
CA ILE A 530 -52.84 -0.48 16.04
C ILE A 530 -52.83 -1.92 15.54
N ASP A 531 -51.70 -2.60 15.75
CA ASP A 531 -51.46 -3.97 15.30
C ASP A 531 -51.19 -4.91 16.47
N PHE A 532 -51.88 -6.04 16.47
CA PHE A 532 -51.81 -7.09 17.49
C PHE A 532 -51.19 -8.39 16.97
N THR A 533 -50.71 -8.43 15.72
CA THR A 533 -50.21 -9.67 15.07
C THR A 533 -49.01 -10.28 15.78
N SER A 534 -48.15 -9.46 16.38
CA SER A 534 -47.02 -9.88 17.21
C SER A 534 -47.32 -9.87 18.71
N ALA A 535 -48.55 -9.46 19.11
CA ALA A 535 -48.92 -9.29 20.50
C ALA A 535 -49.12 -10.63 21.20
N SER A 536 -48.66 -10.72 22.44
CA SER A 536 -48.74 -11.95 23.23
C SER A 536 -49.06 -11.68 24.70
N VAL A 537 -49.63 -12.66 25.39
CA VAL A 537 -49.94 -12.56 26.83
C VAL A 537 -48.92 -13.39 27.61
N ASP A 538 -48.20 -12.77 28.57
CA ASP A 538 -47.15 -13.45 29.37
C ASP A 538 -47.65 -14.78 29.98
N ASP A 539 -46.99 -15.87 29.63
CA ASP A 539 -47.35 -17.23 30.01
C ASP A 539 -47.29 -17.50 31.51
N LYS A 540 -46.43 -16.79 32.26
CA LYS A 540 -46.15 -17.10 33.68
C LYS A 540 -47.25 -16.66 34.63
N LYS A 541 -47.98 -15.58 34.32
CA LYS A 541 -49.05 -15.02 35.19
C LYS A 541 -50.27 -14.48 34.44
N GLY A 542 -50.21 -14.38 33.11
CA GLY A 542 -51.30 -13.89 32.26
C GLY A 542 -51.67 -12.43 32.44
N LYS A 543 -50.85 -11.64 33.13
CA LYS A 543 -51.17 -10.25 33.50
C LYS A 543 -50.60 -9.20 32.56
N LYS A 544 -49.70 -9.58 31.66
CA LYS A 544 -49.06 -8.63 30.75
C LYS A 544 -49.46 -8.98 29.34
N PHE A 545 -49.72 -7.93 28.58
CA PHE A 545 -49.96 -8.00 27.16
C PHE A 545 -48.85 -7.21 26.48
N GLU A 546 -47.96 -7.94 25.82
CA GLU A 546 -46.65 -7.49 25.33
C GLU A 546 -46.70 -7.40 23.79
N ASN A 547 -45.87 -6.55 23.20
CA ASN A 547 -45.73 -6.38 21.75
C ASN A 547 -46.97 -5.84 21.00
N VAL A 548 -47.73 -4.88 21.57
CA VAL A 548 -48.80 -4.19 20.81
C VAL A 548 -48.19 -3.03 20.03
N LEU A 549 -48.26 -3.05 18.70
CA LEU A 549 -47.60 -2.04 17.88
C LEU A 549 -48.54 -0.86 17.59
N PHE A 550 -48.06 0.35 17.85
CA PHE A 550 -48.69 1.62 17.48
C PHE A 550 -47.84 2.24 16.38
N LYS A 551 -48.41 2.37 15.17
CA LYS A 551 -47.69 2.87 14.00
C LYS A 551 -48.34 4.13 13.46
N ASN A 552 -47.57 5.23 13.40
CA ASN A 552 -47.93 6.40 12.63
C ASN A 552 -47.57 6.17 11.17
N THR A 553 -48.59 6.28 10.32
CA THR A 553 -48.44 6.14 8.87
C THR A 553 -48.47 7.48 8.16
N PHE A 554 -48.70 8.59 8.88
CA PHE A 554 -48.78 9.93 8.31
C PHE A 554 -47.39 10.51 7.98
N PRO A 555 -47.14 11.06 6.77
CA PRO A 555 -45.84 11.58 6.40
C PRO A 555 -45.53 12.90 7.12
N GLY A 556 -44.38 12.94 7.78
CA GLY A 556 -43.72 14.15 8.25
C GLY A 556 -44.33 14.85 9.47
N GLU A 557 -45.53 14.48 9.92
CA GLU A 557 -46.15 15.08 11.12
C GLU A 557 -46.29 14.03 12.25
N PRO A 558 -45.78 14.34 13.46
CA PRO A 558 -45.95 13.47 14.61
C PRO A 558 -47.41 13.43 15.07
N LEU A 559 -47.84 12.29 15.61
CA LEU A 559 -49.09 12.19 16.34
C LEU A 559 -48.85 12.25 17.85
N GLU A 560 -49.77 12.88 18.56
CA GLU A 560 -49.72 12.99 20.01
C GLU A 560 -50.92 12.25 20.62
N ILE A 561 -50.64 11.19 21.38
CA ILE A 561 -51.67 10.37 22.02
C ILE A 561 -52.20 11.11 23.25
N GLN A 562 -53.49 11.42 23.25
CA GLN A 562 -54.12 12.14 24.36
C GLN A 562 -54.80 11.19 25.34
N THR A 563 -55.54 10.21 24.84
CA THR A 563 -56.18 9.21 25.70
C THR A 563 -56.13 7.82 25.11
N ILE A 564 -56.00 6.82 25.98
CA ILE A 564 -56.18 5.41 25.64
C ILE A 564 -57.29 4.86 26.53
N THR A 565 -58.39 4.47 25.90
CA THR A 565 -59.55 3.90 26.58
C THR A 565 -59.67 2.42 26.26
N LEU A 566 -59.70 1.58 27.30
CA LEU A 566 -60.03 0.17 27.16
C LEU A 566 -61.47 -0.10 27.57
N SER A 567 -62.20 -0.83 26.72
CA SER A 567 -63.55 -1.30 27.00
C SER A 567 -63.69 -2.81 26.78
N TRP A 568 -64.47 -3.48 27.64
CA TRP A 568 -64.55 -4.95 27.68
C TRP A 568 -65.99 -5.40 27.41
N ALA A 569 -66.19 -6.33 26.50
CA ALA A 569 -67.52 -6.87 26.20
C ALA A 569 -67.90 -7.97 27.22
N GLY A 570 -68.53 -7.59 28.34
CA GLY A 570 -69.01 -8.54 29.36
C GLY A 570 -67.96 -9.04 30.37
N GLY A 571 -66.80 -8.36 30.45
CA GLY A 571 -65.66 -8.71 31.31
C GLY A 571 -65.74 -8.27 32.78
N ASP A 572 -64.76 -8.70 33.58
CA ASP A 572 -64.60 -8.38 35.01
C ASP A 572 -64.35 -6.88 35.22
N GLY A 573 -65.32 -6.16 35.79
CA GLY A 573 -65.26 -4.71 36.03
C GLY A 573 -64.15 -4.26 37.01
N ASP A 574 -63.39 -5.20 37.57
CA ASP A 574 -62.22 -4.96 38.40
C ASP A 574 -60.88 -5.03 37.63
N LEU A 575 -60.88 -5.40 36.35
CA LEU A 575 -59.67 -5.51 35.53
C LEU A 575 -59.20 -4.11 35.08
N LYS A 576 -57.91 -3.81 35.26
CA LYS A 576 -57.34 -2.45 35.10
C LYS A 576 -55.93 -2.52 34.54
N ILE A 577 -55.55 -1.52 33.73
CA ILE A 577 -54.15 -1.29 33.40
C ILE A 577 -53.45 -0.80 34.66
N LYS A 578 -52.44 -1.55 35.07
CA LYS A 578 -51.49 -1.23 36.12
C LYS A 578 -50.31 -0.43 35.57
N LYS A 579 -49.88 -0.74 34.35
CA LYS A 579 -48.71 -0.11 33.71
C LYS A 579 -48.88 -0.06 32.20
N LEU A 580 -48.55 1.08 31.60
CA LEU A 580 -48.34 1.21 30.16
C LEU A 580 -46.90 1.63 29.94
N VAL A 581 -46.18 0.88 29.12
CA VAL A 581 -44.78 1.13 28.81
C VAL A 581 -44.63 1.10 27.30
N ASP A 582 -43.98 2.12 26.77
CA ASP A 582 -43.38 2.04 25.45
C ASP A 582 -42.07 1.27 25.58
N GLU A 583 -42.07 0.04 25.10
CA GLU A 583 -40.95 -0.89 25.16
C GLU A 583 -39.80 -0.45 24.25
N LYS A 584 -40.07 0.42 23.27
CA LYS A 584 -39.04 0.98 22.39
C LYS A 584 -38.18 2.01 23.13
N THR A 585 -38.81 2.90 23.89
CA THR A 585 -38.13 3.98 24.62
C THR A 585 -37.91 3.67 26.12
N ASP A 586 -38.41 2.53 26.61
CA ASP A 586 -38.60 2.17 28.03
C ASP A 586 -39.33 3.27 28.86
N VAL A 587 -40.07 4.16 28.19
CA VAL A 587 -40.83 5.24 28.85
C VAL A 587 -42.13 4.70 29.42
N LYS A 588 -42.35 4.98 30.71
CA LYS A 588 -43.57 4.61 31.42
C LYS A 588 -44.57 5.74 31.30
N HIS A 589 -45.42 5.69 30.28
CA HIS A 589 -46.48 6.68 30.09
C HIS A 589 -47.58 6.58 31.16
N TYR A 590 -47.67 5.46 31.92
CA TYR A 590 -48.59 5.34 33.04
C TYR A 590 -48.20 4.33 34.13
N ASP A 591 -48.36 4.73 35.41
CA ASP A 591 -48.32 3.86 36.61
C ASP A 591 -49.23 4.46 37.71
N ASP A 592 -50.35 3.80 38.00
CA ASP A 592 -51.20 4.17 39.14
C ASP A 592 -51.62 2.94 39.96
N LYS A 593 -51.73 3.14 41.27
CA LYS A 593 -52.07 2.14 42.27
C LYS A 593 -53.51 2.23 42.78
N LYS A 594 -54.38 3.15 42.32
CA LYS A 594 -55.77 3.25 42.84
C LYS A 594 -56.84 3.75 41.87
N GLY A 595 -57.94 2.98 41.75
CA GLY A 595 -59.26 3.46 41.31
C GLY A 595 -60.01 2.48 40.41
N SER A 596 -61.34 2.32 40.53
CA SER A 596 -62.16 1.30 39.82
C SER A 596 -63.21 1.92 38.89
N ALA A 597 -63.28 1.46 37.63
CA ALA A 597 -64.42 1.63 36.73
C ALA A 597 -64.37 0.59 35.59
N SER A 598 -65.52 0.25 35.00
CA SER A 598 -65.70 -0.74 33.92
C SER A 598 -65.29 -0.25 32.51
N VAL A 599 -64.87 1.01 32.41
CA VAL A 599 -64.19 1.61 31.26
C VAL A 599 -63.00 2.34 31.86
N TYR A 600 -61.80 2.06 31.34
CA TYR A 600 -60.58 2.64 31.85
C TYR A 600 -59.99 3.56 30.81
N THR A 601 -60.19 4.87 30.98
CA THR A 601 -59.57 5.90 30.16
C THR A 601 -58.31 6.39 30.86
N LEU A 602 -57.18 6.08 30.24
CA LEU A 602 -55.90 6.68 30.56
C LEU A 602 -55.84 8.05 29.89
N ASN A 603 -55.80 9.12 30.69
CA ASN A 603 -55.52 10.45 30.17
C ASN A 603 -54.01 10.68 30.31
N LEU A 604 -53.37 11.00 29.19
CA LEU A 604 -51.95 11.33 29.13
C LEU A 604 -51.81 12.85 29.14
N ASP A 605 -50.75 13.34 29.77
CA ASP A 605 -50.46 14.77 29.72
C ASP A 605 -50.03 15.16 28.29
N PRO A 606 -50.45 16.33 27.78
CA PRO A 606 -50.09 16.74 26.43
C PRO A 606 -48.57 16.80 26.23
N GLY A 607 -48.09 16.12 25.20
CA GLY A 607 -46.68 15.98 24.84
C GLY A 607 -45.96 14.76 25.42
N ASP A 608 -46.59 13.99 26.30
CA ASP A 608 -45.92 12.88 27.01
C ASP A 608 -45.87 11.56 26.22
N PHE A 609 -46.70 11.41 25.18
CA PHE A 609 -46.68 10.23 24.32
C PHE A 609 -46.86 10.65 22.86
N ILE A 610 -45.72 10.80 22.17
CA ILE A 610 -45.61 11.24 20.78
C ILE A 610 -45.06 10.09 19.94
N ILE A 611 -45.63 9.89 18.75
CA ILE A 611 -45.16 8.93 17.76
C ILE A 611 -44.91 9.70 16.46
N ASP A 612 -43.69 9.71 15.96
CA ASP A 612 -43.29 10.59 14.87
C ASP A 612 -43.93 10.19 13.53
N GLY A 613 -43.95 11.12 12.56
CA GLY A 613 -44.45 10.86 11.22
C GLY A 613 -43.48 10.03 10.37
N VAL A 614 -43.99 9.40 9.33
CA VAL A 614 -43.16 8.72 8.32
C VAL A 614 -42.28 9.77 7.62
N PRO A 615 -40.95 9.57 7.50
CA PRO A 615 -40.09 10.53 6.80
C PRO A 615 -40.57 10.76 5.34
N PRO A 616 -40.61 12.00 4.82
CA PRO A 616 -41.02 12.25 3.44
C PRO A 616 -39.95 11.73 2.46
N ASP A 617 -40.27 10.64 1.77
CA ASP A 617 -39.39 9.98 0.80
C ASP A 617 -39.02 10.88 -0.39
N SER A 618 -37.73 10.95 -0.70
CA SER A 618 -37.19 11.55 -1.92
C SER A 618 -37.39 10.64 -3.13
N GLY A 619 -38.57 10.70 -3.73
CA GLY A 619 -38.80 10.64 -5.18
C GLY A 619 -38.40 9.37 -5.94
N GLY A 620 -39.33 8.41 -6.02
CA GLY A 620 -39.44 7.49 -7.15
C GLY A 620 -40.42 8.00 -8.23
N GLY A 621 -40.17 7.64 -9.49
CA GLY A 621 -41.17 7.65 -10.56
C GLY A 621 -40.71 6.70 -11.67
N GLY A 622 -41.50 5.77 -12.22
CA GLY A 622 -42.87 5.36 -11.99
C GLY A 622 -43.32 4.51 -13.21
N GLY A 623 -44.09 3.45 -12.94
CA GLY A 623 -44.85 2.65 -13.93
C GLY A 623 -44.20 1.30 -14.28
N GLY A 624 -44.86 0.15 -14.26
CA GLY A 624 -46.27 -0.17 -14.11
C GLY A 624 -46.59 -1.45 -14.90
N ASP A 625 -47.21 -2.41 -14.20
CA ASP A 625 -48.06 -3.53 -14.68
C ASP A 625 -47.45 -4.71 -15.46
N GLY A 626 -47.73 -5.93 -14.99
CA GLY A 626 -47.46 -7.16 -15.75
C GLY A 626 -47.70 -8.49 -15.02
N ASP A 627 -48.92 -8.68 -14.52
CA ASP A 627 -49.57 -9.91 -14.04
C ASP A 627 -49.15 -11.23 -14.74
N GLY A 628 -49.08 -12.36 -14.02
CA GLY A 628 -48.89 -13.67 -14.67
C GLY A 628 -48.49 -14.90 -13.84
N GLY A 629 -49.30 -15.31 -12.87
CA GLY A 629 -49.79 -16.70 -12.73
C GLY A 629 -48.83 -17.90 -12.58
N ASP A 630 -48.92 -18.51 -11.39
CA ASP A 630 -49.41 -19.87 -11.16
C ASP A 630 -48.50 -21.09 -11.45
N GLY A 631 -48.28 -21.87 -10.38
CA GLY A 631 -48.29 -23.34 -10.46
C GLY A 631 -46.99 -24.08 -10.15
N GLY A 632 -47.07 -24.97 -9.15
CA GLY A 632 -46.52 -26.32 -9.37
C GLY A 632 -45.58 -26.88 -8.30
N ASP A 633 -46.21 -27.41 -7.26
CA ASP A 633 -45.73 -28.37 -6.28
C ASP A 633 -44.91 -29.58 -6.84
N SER A 634 -44.06 -30.10 -5.95
CA SER A 634 -43.69 -31.51 -5.74
C SER A 634 -42.48 -32.14 -6.44
N GLY A 635 -41.59 -32.71 -5.61
CA GLY A 635 -40.75 -33.86 -5.97
C GLY A 635 -39.39 -33.92 -5.27
N GLY A 636 -39.35 -34.39 -4.02
CA GLY A 636 -38.10 -34.59 -3.27
C GLY A 636 -37.31 -35.85 -3.63
N SER A 637 -36.10 -35.99 -3.07
CA SER A 637 -35.59 -37.14 -2.31
C SER A 637 -34.05 -37.20 -2.29
N GLY A 638 -33.46 -37.28 -1.08
CA GLY A 638 -32.17 -37.93 -0.75
C GLY A 638 -30.90 -37.30 -1.35
N ASP A 639 -29.71 -37.32 -0.74
CA ASP A 639 -29.19 -38.00 0.44
C ASP A 639 -27.79 -37.38 0.71
N SER A 640 -27.39 -37.37 1.98
CA SER A 640 -26.01 -37.25 2.51
C SER A 640 -24.97 -36.35 1.81
N SER A 641 -24.81 -35.13 2.34
CA SER A 641 -23.50 -34.51 2.58
C SER A 641 -23.41 -34.17 4.08
N PRO A 642 -22.21 -34.17 4.70
CA PRO A 642 -22.09 -33.74 6.09
C PRO A 642 -22.65 -32.32 6.16
N ALA A 643 -23.73 -32.14 6.91
CA ALA A 643 -24.34 -30.84 7.08
C ALA A 643 -23.28 -29.92 7.71
N LEU A 644 -22.69 -29.06 6.90
CA LEU A 644 -22.14 -27.80 7.35
C LEU A 644 -23.30 -27.08 8.03
N VAL A 645 -23.35 -27.18 9.35
CA VAL A 645 -24.31 -26.45 10.18
C VAL A 645 -23.84 -25.00 10.16
N GLY A 646 -24.20 -24.27 9.10
CA GLY A 646 -23.90 -22.85 9.01
C GLY A 646 -24.64 -22.09 10.10
N CYS A 647 -23.92 -21.25 10.84
CA CYS A 647 -24.50 -20.30 11.80
C CYS A 647 -25.02 -19.03 11.08
N THR A 648 -25.52 -19.16 9.85
CA THR A 648 -25.87 -18.02 9.00
C THR A 648 -27.34 -17.64 9.17
N ALA A 649 -27.57 -16.75 10.12
CA ALA A 649 -28.62 -15.75 10.01
C ALA A 649 -27.97 -14.40 10.37
N ASN A 650 -27.22 -13.80 9.43
CA ASN A 650 -26.63 -12.47 9.61
C ASN A 650 -27.68 -11.38 9.90
N ALA A 651 -28.98 -11.67 9.68
CA ALA A 651 -30.11 -10.87 10.12
C ALA A 651 -30.19 -10.67 11.65
N ASP A 652 -29.54 -11.52 12.45
CA ASP A 652 -29.48 -11.44 13.91
C ASP A 652 -28.20 -10.75 14.44
N CYS A 653 -27.35 -10.25 13.54
CA CYS A 653 -26.10 -9.56 13.83
C CYS A 653 -26.17 -8.07 13.45
N GLU A 654 -25.74 -7.16 14.33
CA GLU A 654 -25.61 -5.72 14.00
C GLU A 654 -24.19 -5.40 13.48
N PHE A 655 -24.08 -4.83 12.28
CA PHE A 655 -22.81 -4.49 11.62
C PHE A 655 -22.16 -3.23 12.23
N LYS A 656 -21.52 -3.37 13.39
CA LYS A 656 -20.71 -2.31 13.98
C LYS A 656 -19.22 -2.58 13.70
N ASN A 657 -18.53 -1.62 13.07
CA ASN A 657 -17.08 -1.59 12.85
C ASN A 657 -16.49 -2.64 11.86
N LEU A 658 -16.64 -2.39 10.55
CA LEU A 658 -16.19 -3.27 9.46
C LEU A 658 -14.65 -3.45 9.39
N ALA A 659 -13.88 -2.47 9.87
CA ALA A 659 -12.41 -2.46 9.78
C ALA A 659 -11.76 -3.52 10.71
N GLY A 660 -12.26 -3.64 11.95
CA GLY A 660 -11.75 -4.62 12.92
C GLY A 660 -12.00 -6.06 12.48
N VAL A 661 -13.18 -6.34 11.91
CA VAL A 661 -13.56 -7.68 11.42
C VAL A 661 -12.62 -8.13 10.30
N ARG A 662 -12.38 -7.28 9.30
CA ARG A 662 -11.46 -7.58 8.18
C ARG A 662 -10.04 -7.80 8.64
N TYR A 663 -9.58 -7.03 9.64
CA TYR A 663 -8.23 -7.16 10.18
C TYR A 663 -8.03 -8.51 10.89
N VAL A 664 -8.99 -8.88 11.74
CA VAL A 664 -9.03 -10.19 12.39
C VAL A 664 -9.00 -11.28 11.33
N LEU A 665 -9.95 -11.29 10.38
CA LEU A 665 -10.04 -12.32 9.36
C LEU A 665 -8.76 -12.44 8.53
N ASN A 666 -8.18 -11.33 8.06
CA ASN A 666 -6.88 -11.34 7.38
C ASN A 666 -5.78 -12.00 8.23
N THR A 667 -5.69 -11.65 9.51
CA THR A 667 -4.73 -12.28 10.43
C THR A 667 -4.96 -13.80 10.53
N LEU A 668 -6.22 -14.26 10.57
CA LEU A 668 -6.59 -15.68 10.66
C LEU A 668 -6.19 -16.52 9.46
N PHE A 669 -6.31 -15.98 8.24
CA PHE A 669 -5.83 -16.68 7.04
C PHE A 669 -4.30 -16.69 6.95
N SER A 670 -3.58 -16.16 7.96
CA SER A 670 -2.16 -15.84 7.86
C SER A 670 -1.87 -15.02 6.60
N ILE A 671 -2.85 -14.18 6.21
CA ILE A 671 -2.69 -13.10 5.25
C ILE A 671 -1.90 -12.07 6.03
N LYS A 672 -0.57 -12.13 5.88
CA LYS A 672 0.31 -11.20 6.56
C LYS A 672 -0.14 -9.78 6.18
N TYR A 673 -0.45 -8.94 7.16
CA TYR A 673 -0.25 -7.50 7.03
C TYR A 673 1.25 -7.24 6.98
N GLU A 674 1.87 -7.62 5.89
CA GLU A 674 3.12 -7.03 5.47
C GLU A 674 2.73 -6.00 4.41
N MET A 675 2.57 -4.72 4.79
CA MET A 675 3.31 -3.74 4.00
C MET A 675 4.75 -4.05 4.33
N THR A 676 5.28 -5.04 3.63
CA THR A 676 6.70 -5.30 3.65
C THR A 676 7.28 -4.08 2.99
N SER A 677 7.89 -3.19 3.77
CA SER A 677 9.02 -2.45 3.25
C SER A 677 10.01 -3.52 2.76
N HIS A 678 9.90 -3.83 1.48
CA HIS A 678 10.87 -4.70 0.84
C HIS A 678 12.08 -3.83 0.59
N GLU A 679 13.18 -4.18 1.22
CA GLU A 679 14.44 -3.57 0.89
C GLU A 679 14.92 -4.12 -0.45
N TYR A 680 15.02 -3.26 -1.46
CA TYR A 680 15.51 -3.58 -2.78
C TYR A 680 16.93 -3.05 -2.95
N VAL A 681 17.80 -3.89 -3.51
CA VAL A 681 19.10 -3.48 -4.02
C VAL A 681 18.99 -3.41 -5.54
N ARG A 682 19.01 -2.19 -6.09
CA ARG A 682 19.11 -1.95 -7.54
C ARG A 682 20.41 -1.26 -7.93
N SER A 683 21.01 -0.50 -7.01
CA SER A 683 22.26 0.22 -7.25
C SER A 683 23.42 -0.76 -7.40
N ALA A 684 24.38 -0.42 -8.28
CA ALA A 684 25.57 -1.23 -8.44
C ALA A 684 26.47 -1.09 -7.19
N PRO A 685 26.84 -2.20 -6.51
CA PRO A 685 27.70 -2.12 -5.34
C PRO A 685 29.14 -1.78 -5.75
N ILE A 686 29.85 -1.07 -4.88
CA ILE A 686 31.26 -0.73 -5.07
C ILE A 686 32.12 -1.59 -4.17
N VAL A 687 33.04 -2.35 -4.76
CA VAL A 687 33.99 -3.19 -4.02
C VAL A 687 35.36 -2.52 -4.01
N LYS A 688 35.79 -2.09 -2.84
CA LYS A 688 37.13 -1.57 -2.57
C LYS A 688 37.76 -2.38 -1.44
N HIS A 689 38.37 -3.50 -1.85
CA HIS A 689 38.88 -4.51 -0.93
C HIS A 689 39.66 -3.91 0.27
N PRO A 690 39.29 -4.27 1.52
CA PRO A 690 38.37 -5.35 1.90
C PRO A 690 36.89 -4.95 2.00
N TRP A 691 36.52 -3.73 1.63
CA TRP A 691 35.17 -3.19 1.83
C TRP A 691 34.26 -3.34 0.61
N LEU A 692 32.96 -3.51 0.85
CA LEU A 692 31.88 -3.41 -0.13
C LEU A 692 30.90 -2.34 0.35
N TYR A 693 30.55 -1.41 -0.53
CA TYR A 693 29.56 -0.36 -0.30
C TYR A 693 28.31 -0.66 -1.13
N GLN A 694 27.13 -0.51 -0.52
CA GLN A 694 25.85 -0.85 -1.16
C GLN A 694 24.78 0.17 -0.79
N GLY A 695 24.10 0.70 -1.80
CA GLY A 695 22.88 1.47 -1.65
C GLY A 695 21.65 0.57 -1.86
N SER A 696 20.61 0.81 -1.08
CA SER A 696 19.33 0.15 -1.19
C SER A 696 18.20 1.09 -0.77
N PHE A 697 16.96 0.63 -0.98
CA PHE A 697 15.78 1.37 -0.60
C PHE A 697 14.66 0.46 -0.16
N GLU A 698 13.82 0.96 0.73
CA GLU A 698 12.57 0.35 1.13
C GLU A 698 11.42 0.85 0.25
N HIS A 699 10.47 -0.02 -0.09
CA HIS A 699 9.24 0.38 -0.78
C HIS A 699 8.02 -0.13 0.02
N PRO A 700 6.99 0.71 0.27
CA PRO A 700 6.70 1.96 -0.42
C PRO A 700 7.25 3.23 0.24
N SER A 701 7.97 3.15 1.37
CA SER A 701 8.48 4.33 2.09
C SER A 701 9.49 5.15 1.29
N TYR A 702 10.17 4.52 0.32
CA TYR A 702 11.31 5.11 -0.39
C TYR A 702 12.43 5.56 0.56
N SER A 703 12.52 4.98 1.75
CA SER A 703 13.63 5.20 2.69
C SER A 703 14.89 4.55 2.14
N GLY A 704 16.00 5.27 2.15
CA GLY A 704 17.29 4.78 1.67
C GLY A 704 18.15 4.16 2.76
N HIS A 705 19.00 3.22 2.36
CA HIS A 705 20.11 2.73 3.16
C HIS A 705 21.39 2.78 2.33
N PHE A 706 22.45 3.31 2.92
CA PHE A 706 23.80 3.18 2.40
C PHE A 706 24.68 2.52 3.45
N ARG A 707 25.30 1.39 3.08
CA ARG A 707 25.99 0.48 4.01
C ARG A 707 27.39 0.12 3.54
N ARG A 708 28.26 -0.17 4.51
CA ARG A 708 29.59 -0.76 4.29
C ARG A 708 29.67 -2.15 4.91
N TYR A 709 30.26 -3.10 4.18
CA TYR A 709 30.49 -4.48 4.62
C TYR A 709 31.98 -4.84 4.53
N HIS A 710 32.49 -5.61 5.50
CA HIS A 710 33.81 -6.22 5.42
C HIS A 710 33.76 -7.56 4.66
N VAL A 711 34.23 -7.59 3.41
CA VAL A 711 34.11 -8.75 2.49
C VAL A 711 34.85 -10.00 3.00
N GLU A 712 35.91 -9.83 3.79
CA GLU A 712 36.64 -10.98 4.38
C GLU A 712 36.14 -11.41 5.77
N SER A 713 35.14 -10.71 6.34
CA SER A 713 34.61 -11.05 7.66
C SER A 713 33.84 -12.37 7.60
N ALA A 714 33.93 -13.15 8.68
CA ALA A 714 33.08 -14.33 8.85
C ALA A 714 31.63 -13.95 9.20
N GLU A 715 31.44 -12.76 9.76
CA GLU A 715 30.13 -12.17 10.09
C GLU A 715 29.65 -11.33 8.89
N GLN A 716 28.39 -11.51 8.48
CA GLN A 716 27.80 -10.89 7.29
C GLN A 716 27.05 -9.58 7.60
N ASN A 717 27.40 -8.92 8.71
CA ASN A 717 26.75 -7.68 9.13
C ASN A 717 27.42 -6.49 8.43
N ALA A 718 26.63 -5.44 8.19
CA ALA A 718 27.19 -4.14 7.82
C ALA A 718 27.97 -3.57 9.02
N ASP A 719 29.11 -2.93 8.75
CA ASP A 719 29.88 -2.21 9.76
C ASP A 719 29.15 -0.96 10.24
N TRP A 720 28.43 -0.32 9.32
CA TRP A 720 27.56 0.82 9.56
C TRP A 720 26.47 0.89 8.48
N ASP A 721 25.39 1.56 8.82
CA ASP A 721 24.29 1.92 7.94
C ASP A 721 23.92 3.38 8.23
N THR A 722 23.92 4.21 7.19
CA THR A 722 23.52 5.63 7.27
C THR A 722 22.10 5.80 7.82
N ALA A 723 21.20 4.86 7.56
CA ALA A 723 19.83 4.89 8.09
C ALA A 723 19.75 4.60 9.59
N LEU A 724 20.78 3.99 10.18
CA LEU A 724 20.86 3.63 11.60
C LEU A 724 21.76 4.61 12.39
N GLY A 725 22.20 5.70 11.77
CA GLY A 725 23.19 6.62 12.33
C GLY A 725 22.79 7.18 13.70
N SER A 726 23.74 7.22 14.64
CA SER A 726 23.58 7.81 15.96
C SER A 726 23.13 9.27 15.87
N LEU A 727 22.17 9.66 16.72
CA LEU A 727 21.84 11.05 17.05
C LEU A 727 23.13 11.89 17.05
N ILE A 728 23.18 12.96 16.26
CA ILE A 728 24.33 13.88 16.28
C ILE A 728 24.26 14.61 17.63
N ASP A 729 24.96 14.08 18.63
CA ASP A 729 25.39 14.85 19.79
C ASP A 729 26.50 15.78 19.33
N ASP A 730 26.17 16.93 18.74
CA ASP A 730 26.97 18.18 18.79
C ASP A 730 26.31 19.27 17.93
N ALA A 731 25.46 20.09 18.54
CA ALA A 731 25.09 21.41 18.04
C ALA A 731 25.52 22.49 19.05
N ASP A 732 26.83 22.62 19.26
CA ASP A 732 27.39 23.85 19.83
C ASP A 732 27.92 24.71 18.66
N SER A 733 27.33 25.92 18.54
CA SER A 733 27.62 27.02 17.61
C SER A 733 26.92 27.04 16.24
N GLY A 734 25.70 27.61 16.23
CA GLY A 734 25.34 28.63 15.23
C GLY A 734 24.44 28.24 14.06
N ASN A 735 24.11 26.95 13.87
CA ASN A 735 23.09 26.53 12.91
C ASN A 735 22.09 25.60 13.63
N SER A 736 20.84 26.05 13.80
CA SER A 736 19.82 25.31 14.54
C SER A 736 19.29 24.15 13.70
N GLY A 737 19.79 22.92 13.96
CA GLY A 737 19.30 21.63 13.42
C GLY A 737 20.40 20.89 12.64
N GLY A 738 20.92 19.78 13.18
CA GLY A 738 22.26 19.23 12.92
C GLY A 738 22.59 18.67 11.52
N ARG A 739 21.71 18.79 10.51
CA ARG A 739 21.97 18.32 9.13
C ARG A 739 22.38 19.47 8.21
N GLN A 740 23.53 19.35 7.54
CA GLN A 740 24.00 20.35 6.57
C GLN A 740 23.47 20.04 5.17
N VAL A 741 22.50 20.83 4.70
CA VAL A 741 21.94 20.71 3.34
C VAL A 741 22.18 22.02 2.59
N TYR A 742 22.64 21.90 1.35
CA TYR A 742 22.98 23.03 0.48
C TYR A 742 22.28 22.92 -0.87
N THR A 743 22.12 24.06 -1.54
CA THR A 743 21.66 24.12 -2.94
C THR A 743 22.51 25.11 -3.74
N ALA A 744 22.29 25.16 -5.05
CA ALA A 744 22.95 26.06 -5.97
C ALA A 744 22.10 27.30 -6.25
N SER A 745 22.78 28.42 -6.47
CA SER A 745 22.19 29.65 -7.00
C SER A 745 23.11 30.26 -8.04
N TYR A 746 22.52 30.72 -9.14
CA TYR A 746 23.21 31.44 -10.19
C TYR A 746 22.94 32.93 -10.08
N ASP A 747 24.00 33.73 -10.08
CA ASP A 747 23.91 35.19 -10.13
C ASP A 747 24.17 35.69 -11.56
N ASP A 748 23.08 36.06 -12.25
CA ASP A 748 23.10 36.62 -13.61
C ASP A 748 24.00 37.86 -13.76
N VAL A 749 24.33 38.57 -12.67
CA VAL A 749 25.13 39.81 -12.69
C VAL A 749 26.62 39.50 -12.67
N SER A 750 27.06 38.57 -11.83
CA SER A 750 28.45 38.14 -11.77
C SER A 750 28.78 37.02 -12.75
N ASP A 751 27.76 36.39 -13.37
CA ASP A 751 27.89 35.20 -14.20
C ASP A 751 28.60 34.07 -13.45
N ASP A 752 28.14 33.83 -12.22
CA ASP A 752 28.82 32.94 -11.27
C ASP A 752 27.81 32.08 -10.49
N TRP A 753 28.25 30.88 -10.14
CA TRP A 753 27.49 29.95 -9.32
C TRP A 753 27.96 30.00 -7.89
N SER A 754 27.01 29.90 -6.96
CA SER A 754 27.32 29.90 -5.54
C SER A 754 26.51 28.86 -4.78
N ARG A 755 27.10 28.38 -3.69
CA ARG A 755 26.43 27.52 -2.72
C ARG A 755 25.59 28.38 -1.78
N ILE A 756 24.33 28.00 -1.58
CA ILE A 756 23.45 28.59 -0.56
C ILE A 756 23.03 27.49 0.42
N ASP A 757 23.01 27.81 1.72
CA ASP A 757 22.50 26.89 2.72
C ASP A 757 20.99 26.72 2.54
N PHE A 758 20.55 25.47 2.35
CA PHE A 758 19.14 25.14 2.24
C PHE A 758 18.54 25.09 3.65
N ASP A 759 18.24 26.28 4.17
CA ASP A 759 17.87 26.54 5.56
C ASP A 759 16.70 27.54 5.60
N ALA A 760 15.83 27.39 6.60
CA ALA A 760 14.72 28.31 6.81
C ALA A 760 15.19 29.77 6.99
N ALA A 761 16.40 29.99 7.52
CA ALA A 761 17.02 31.31 7.62
C ALA A 761 17.28 31.98 6.25
N ASN A 762 17.36 31.17 5.18
CA ASN A 762 17.55 31.63 3.80
C ASN A 762 16.27 31.49 2.95
N VAL A 763 15.09 31.31 3.56
CA VAL A 763 13.83 31.10 2.84
C VAL A 763 13.52 32.20 1.82
N ASP A 764 13.88 33.46 2.11
CA ASP A 764 13.71 34.59 1.19
C ASP A 764 14.41 34.36 -0.17
N ALA A 765 15.55 33.67 -0.18
CA ALA A 765 16.29 33.32 -1.40
C ALA A 765 15.74 32.06 -2.08
N LEU A 766 15.06 31.19 -1.33
CA LEU A 766 14.60 29.87 -1.79
C LEU A 766 13.13 29.88 -2.26
N VAL A 767 12.31 30.80 -1.74
CA VAL A 767 10.84 30.84 -1.94
C VAL A 767 10.42 30.77 -3.40
N THR A 768 11.11 31.53 -4.27
CA THR A 768 10.77 31.57 -5.70
C THR A 768 11.09 30.25 -6.40
N ALA A 769 12.19 29.59 -6.00
CA ALA A 769 12.63 28.35 -6.59
C ALA A 769 11.83 27.14 -6.09
N LEU A 770 11.44 27.14 -4.80
CA LEU A 770 10.57 26.12 -4.21
C LEU A 770 9.17 26.09 -4.84
N ASN A 771 8.71 27.23 -5.39
CA ASN A 771 7.48 27.33 -6.18
C ASN A 771 6.27 26.70 -5.46
N VAL A 772 6.16 26.97 -4.16
CA VAL A 772 5.01 26.58 -3.33
C VAL A 772 3.94 27.65 -3.48
N THR A 773 2.67 27.26 -3.55
CA THR A 773 1.58 28.24 -3.53
C THR A 773 1.30 28.57 -2.07
N PRO A 774 1.51 29.81 -1.62
CA PRO A 774 1.31 30.13 -0.20
C PRO A 774 -0.17 30.05 0.14
N ASP A 775 -0.54 29.25 1.14
CA ASP A 775 -1.95 29.14 1.54
C ASP A 775 -2.43 30.37 2.34
N ASN A 776 -1.51 31.17 2.88
CA ASN A 776 -1.83 32.32 3.76
C ASN A 776 -1.03 33.61 3.49
N GLY A 777 -0.20 33.64 2.44
CA GLY A 777 0.62 34.81 2.11
C GLY A 777 1.82 35.05 3.03
N ASP A 778 2.21 34.05 3.82
CA ASP A 778 3.49 33.93 4.52
C ASP A 778 4.35 32.83 3.86
N MET A 779 5.52 32.51 4.44
CA MET A 779 6.47 31.51 3.90
C MET A 779 6.43 30.18 4.69
N ALA A 780 5.33 29.90 5.39
CA ALA A 780 5.25 28.75 6.29
C ALA A 780 5.37 27.42 5.51
N ASP A 781 4.74 27.33 4.35
CA ASP A 781 4.72 26.13 3.53
C ASP A 781 6.12 25.84 2.93
N GLU A 782 6.85 26.88 2.52
CA GLU A 782 8.25 26.75 2.06
C GLU A 782 9.18 26.31 3.18
N ILE A 783 9.00 26.87 4.39
CA ILE A 783 9.77 26.45 5.56
C ILE A 783 9.46 24.97 5.86
N GLN A 784 8.20 24.51 5.78
CA GLN A 784 7.88 23.10 5.95
C GLN A 784 8.61 22.20 4.95
N VAL A 785 8.68 22.59 3.67
CA VAL A 785 9.44 21.83 2.65
C VAL A 785 10.92 21.79 2.99
N ILE A 786 11.50 22.94 3.38
CA ILE A 786 12.92 23.02 3.77
C ILE A 786 13.20 22.09 4.95
N GLU A 787 12.37 22.18 5.97
CA GLU A 787 12.61 21.47 7.22
C GLU A 787 12.40 19.97 7.11
N ARG A 788 11.38 19.52 6.37
CA ARG A 788 11.18 18.10 6.05
C ARG A 788 12.43 17.49 5.43
N LEU A 789 13.02 18.15 4.44
CA LEU A 789 14.22 17.65 3.76
C LEU A 789 15.48 17.75 4.60
N ARG A 790 15.49 18.59 5.64
CA ARG A 790 16.55 18.56 6.64
C ARG A 790 16.37 17.46 7.69
N GLY A 791 15.30 16.66 7.57
CA GLY A 791 14.94 15.60 8.51
C GLY A 791 14.27 16.14 9.76
N ARG A 792 13.49 17.22 9.63
CA ARG A 792 12.72 17.82 10.72
C ARG A 792 11.23 17.89 10.40
N GLU A 793 10.39 17.73 11.41
CA GLU A 793 8.94 17.85 11.31
C GLU A 793 8.44 18.98 12.23
N TYR A 794 7.37 19.66 11.83
CA TYR A 794 6.78 20.70 12.65
C TYR A 794 5.97 20.08 13.79
N ASP A 795 6.40 20.32 15.03
CA ASP A 795 5.62 20.02 16.22
C ASP A 795 4.69 21.21 16.54
N GLU A 796 3.40 21.01 16.30
CA GLU A 796 2.36 22.00 16.62
C GLU A 796 2.31 22.36 18.10
N ALA A 797 2.66 21.43 19.00
CA ALA A 797 2.63 21.64 20.45
C ALA A 797 3.80 22.52 20.92
N ALA A 798 4.97 22.33 20.33
CA ALA A 798 6.15 23.16 20.59
C ALA A 798 6.16 24.48 19.78
N ALA A 799 5.30 24.57 18.75
CA ALA A 799 5.34 25.62 17.73
C ALA A 799 6.75 25.78 17.13
N GLY A 800 7.37 24.64 16.80
CA GLY A 800 8.76 24.55 16.35
C GLY A 800 9.02 23.28 15.56
N TYR A 801 10.21 23.16 14.98
CA TYR A 801 10.63 22.00 14.19
C TYR A 801 11.58 21.10 14.98
N ASP A 802 11.26 19.81 15.06
CA ASP A 802 12.03 18.79 15.78
C ASP A 802 12.64 17.77 14.81
N GLU A 803 13.79 17.18 15.18
CA GLU A 803 14.42 16.12 14.37
C GLU A 803 13.55 14.86 14.35
N ILE A 804 13.36 14.30 13.16
CA ILE A 804 12.65 13.03 12.97
C ILE A 804 13.63 11.88 13.25
N GLY A 805 13.27 10.96 14.15
CA GLY A 805 13.97 9.68 14.30
C GLY A 805 13.73 8.79 13.08
N GLY A 806 14.76 8.51 12.27
CA GLY A 806 14.63 7.67 11.08
C GLY A 806 15.71 7.91 10.01
N SER A 807 15.55 7.27 8.85
CA SER A 807 16.48 7.43 7.73
C SER A 807 16.37 8.84 7.11
N LYS A 808 17.51 9.53 7.04
CA LYS A 808 17.63 10.88 6.43
C LYS A 808 17.85 10.82 4.90
N LEU A 809 18.08 9.63 4.36
CA LEU A 809 18.33 9.39 2.94
C LEU A 809 17.05 8.90 2.26
N GLY A 810 16.76 9.41 1.08
CA GLY A 810 15.83 8.79 0.15
C GLY A 810 16.41 7.52 -0.46
N GLY A 811 15.56 6.77 -1.14
CA GLY A 811 15.90 5.48 -1.72
C GLY A 811 17.06 5.58 -2.72
N ILE A 812 18.07 4.72 -2.56
CA ILE A 812 19.19 4.64 -3.51
C ILE A 812 18.85 3.55 -4.55
N MET A 813 18.20 3.96 -5.63
CA MET A 813 17.73 3.03 -6.66
C MET A 813 18.81 2.72 -7.70
N HIS A 814 19.30 3.71 -8.45
CA HIS A 814 20.25 3.49 -9.54
C HIS A 814 21.62 4.13 -9.31
N SER A 815 21.71 5.09 -8.38
CA SER A 815 22.97 5.77 -8.05
C SER A 815 23.99 4.81 -7.44
N ALA A 816 25.01 4.46 -8.21
CA ALA A 816 26.19 3.79 -7.67
C ALA A 816 27.07 4.83 -6.98
N ALA A 817 27.43 4.58 -5.72
CA ALA A 817 28.25 5.50 -4.95
C ALA A 817 29.65 5.71 -5.58
N LEU A 818 30.22 6.87 -5.37
CA LEU A 818 31.58 7.23 -5.77
C LEU A 818 32.44 7.43 -4.52
N ILE A 819 33.53 6.66 -4.40
CA ILE A 819 34.45 6.77 -3.25
C ILE A 819 35.66 7.61 -3.63
N VAL A 820 35.89 8.71 -2.93
CA VAL A 820 37.05 9.59 -3.17
C VAL A 820 37.93 9.68 -1.91
N ARG A 821 39.25 9.48 -2.06
CA ARG A 821 40.22 9.49 -0.95
C ARG A 821 41.57 10.07 -1.32
N ALA A 822 42.38 10.38 -0.31
CA ALA A 822 43.76 10.86 -0.46
C ALA A 822 44.65 9.92 -1.29
N GLY A 823 44.53 8.60 -1.09
CA GLY A 823 45.42 7.62 -1.71
C GLY A 823 45.23 7.42 -3.22
N ASP A 824 44.10 7.83 -3.78
CA ASP A 824 43.79 7.79 -5.21
C ASP A 824 43.88 9.17 -5.86
N SER A 825 44.14 10.21 -5.04
CA SER A 825 44.09 11.61 -5.45
C SER A 825 45.50 12.19 -5.67
N ARG A 826 45.63 13.00 -6.72
CA ARG A 826 46.76 13.87 -7.03
C ARG A 826 46.71 15.17 -6.24
N VAL A 827 45.58 15.50 -5.63
CA VAL A 827 45.45 16.56 -4.63
C VAL A 827 46.23 16.12 -3.37
N GLY A 828 47.28 16.86 -3.02
CA GLY A 828 48.13 16.51 -1.88
C GLY A 828 47.42 16.70 -0.53
N GLY A 829 47.76 15.89 0.49
CA GLY A 829 47.27 16.06 1.87
C GLY A 829 46.69 14.79 2.50
N SER A 830 46.12 14.93 3.69
CA SER A 830 45.34 13.89 4.39
C SER A 830 43.85 14.24 4.32
N ARG A 831 43.21 14.03 3.16
CA ARG A 831 41.74 14.14 3.03
C ARG A 831 41.05 12.88 3.55
N ALA A 832 39.90 13.05 4.19
CA ALA A 832 39.02 11.94 4.57
C ALA A 832 38.57 11.16 3.32
N GLU A 833 38.24 9.88 3.49
CA GLU A 833 37.58 9.10 2.45
C GLU A 833 36.08 9.36 2.52
N THR A 834 35.51 9.88 1.43
CA THR A 834 34.11 10.29 1.35
C THR A 834 33.43 9.52 0.21
N ALA A 835 32.24 8.99 0.49
CA ALA A 835 31.34 8.44 -0.51
C ALA A 835 30.35 9.51 -0.95
N TYR A 836 30.19 9.67 -2.26
CA TYR A 836 29.14 10.50 -2.85
C TYR A 836 28.08 9.59 -3.46
N VAL A 837 26.81 9.75 -3.05
CA VAL A 837 25.70 8.91 -3.55
C VAL A 837 24.44 9.74 -3.68
N GLY A 838 23.72 9.56 -4.77
CA GLY A 838 22.46 10.27 -5.01
C GLY A 838 21.24 9.45 -4.60
N ASP A 839 20.15 10.13 -4.28
CA ASP A 839 18.90 9.51 -3.84
C ASP A 839 17.67 9.96 -4.65
N VAL A 840 16.53 9.29 -4.43
CA VAL A 840 15.25 9.65 -5.05
C VAL A 840 14.46 10.74 -4.31
N HIS A 841 15.06 11.42 -3.33
CA HIS A 841 14.50 12.63 -2.69
C HIS A 841 15.13 13.92 -3.23
N GLY A 842 16.08 13.82 -4.16
CA GLY A 842 16.63 14.97 -4.87
C GLY A 842 18.00 15.41 -4.36
N MET A 843 18.66 14.59 -3.54
CA MET A 843 19.92 14.94 -2.91
C MET A 843 21.10 14.08 -3.40
N LEU A 844 22.26 14.73 -3.54
CA LEU A 844 23.55 14.08 -3.52
C LEU A 844 24.12 14.14 -2.09
N HIS A 845 24.40 13.00 -1.49
CA HIS A 845 24.91 12.87 -0.13
C HIS A 845 26.43 12.67 -0.13
N ALA A 846 27.14 13.35 0.76
CA ALA A 846 28.53 13.13 1.08
C ALA A 846 28.64 12.41 2.44
N VAL A 847 29.09 11.16 2.42
CA VAL A 847 29.14 10.28 3.60
C VAL A 847 30.59 9.92 3.93
N ASP A 848 31.01 10.14 5.17
CA ASP A 848 32.31 9.66 5.67
C ASP A 848 32.33 8.13 5.66
N THR A 849 33.25 7.52 4.92
CA THR A 849 33.23 6.05 4.76
C THR A 849 33.73 5.31 5.99
N ALA A 850 34.42 5.98 6.91
CA ALA A 850 34.93 5.36 8.13
C ALA A 850 33.79 5.14 9.13
N THR A 851 32.89 6.12 9.25
CA THR A 851 31.84 6.22 10.29
C THR A 851 30.42 5.97 9.77
N GLY A 852 30.15 6.22 8.49
CA GLY A 852 28.79 6.24 7.95
C GLY A 852 28.02 7.53 8.24
N THR A 853 28.67 8.57 8.78
CA THR A 853 28.06 9.87 9.03
C THR A 853 27.92 10.66 7.72
N GLU A 854 26.74 11.24 7.48
CA GLU A 854 26.52 12.22 6.41
C GLU A 854 27.16 13.57 6.82
N ASN A 855 28.16 14.02 6.07
CA ASN A 855 28.80 15.32 6.30
C ASN A 855 27.93 16.46 5.77
N TRP A 856 27.39 16.29 4.56
CA TRP A 856 26.47 17.23 3.93
C TRP A 856 25.66 16.58 2.80
N ALA A 857 24.58 17.24 2.40
CA ALA A 857 23.80 16.91 1.20
C ALA A 857 23.67 18.14 0.28
N PHE A 858 23.59 17.90 -1.03
CA PHE A 858 23.43 18.93 -2.05
C PHE A 858 22.20 18.67 -2.91
N ILE A 859 21.35 19.68 -3.07
CA ILE A 859 20.16 19.66 -3.94
C ILE A 859 20.41 20.56 -5.14
N PRO A 860 20.37 20.03 -6.37
CA PRO A 860 20.43 20.87 -7.56
C PRO A 860 19.32 21.92 -7.60
N GLY A 861 19.66 23.16 -7.99
CA GLY A 861 18.77 24.32 -7.98
C GLY A 861 17.52 24.12 -8.85
N ASN A 862 17.67 23.45 -9.99
CA ASN A 862 16.55 23.12 -10.88
C ASN A 862 15.53 22.12 -10.28
N LEU A 863 15.88 21.40 -9.21
CA LEU A 863 14.99 20.44 -8.55
C LEU A 863 14.18 21.06 -7.40
N LEU A 864 14.54 22.27 -6.95
CA LEU A 864 13.89 22.93 -5.81
C LEU A 864 12.37 22.99 -5.93
N GLY A 865 11.85 23.31 -7.12
CA GLY A 865 10.40 23.41 -7.37
C GLY A 865 9.64 22.08 -7.35
N ARG A 866 10.36 20.95 -7.35
CA ARG A 866 9.81 19.59 -7.27
C ARG A 866 9.84 19.03 -5.86
N LEU A 867 10.64 19.62 -4.97
CA LEU A 867 10.79 19.16 -3.59
C LEU A 867 9.48 19.17 -2.81
N LYS A 868 8.53 20.05 -3.15
CA LYS A 868 7.19 20.08 -2.57
C LYS A 868 6.38 18.79 -2.80
N ASN A 869 6.74 17.98 -3.80
CA ASN A 869 6.06 16.73 -4.11
C ASN A 869 6.68 15.61 -3.27
N ASP A 870 5.95 15.11 -2.28
CA ASP A 870 6.38 13.96 -1.49
C ASP A 870 6.05 12.65 -2.22
N ARG A 871 7.04 11.77 -2.36
CA ARG A 871 6.90 10.48 -3.05
C ARG A 871 6.02 9.49 -2.28
N THR A 872 5.79 9.73 -0.98
CA THR A 872 4.87 8.95 -0.16
C THR A 872 3.45 9.52 -0.12
N ASP A 873 3.23 10.75 -0.60
CA ASP A 873 1.90 11.34 -0.69
C ASP A 873 1.19 10.84 -1.95
N PRO A 874 0.07 10.09 -1.84
CA PRO A 874 -0.67 9.59 -2.99
C PRO A 874 -1.30 10.70 -3.85
N ASN A 875 -1.39 11.93 -3.33
CA ASN A 875 -1.95 13.09 -4.05
C ASN A 875 -0.88 13.97 -4.69
N ALA A 876 0.41 13.69 -4.44
CA ALA A 876 1.48 14.47 -5.03
C ALA A 876 1.50 14.29 -6.55
N GLU A 877 1.74 15.39 -7.27
CA GLU A 877 2.01 15.33 -8.70
C GLU A 877 3.22 14.41 -8.93
N PRO A 878 3.21 13.52 -9.93
CA PRO A 878 4.28 12.55 -10.20
C PRO A 878 5.52 13.20 -10.85
N LEU A 879 5.90 14.38 -10.36
CA LEU A 879 7.05 15.20 -10.72
C LEU A 879 7.97 15.31 -9.51
N PHE A 880 8.51 14.18 -9.08
CA PHE A 880 9.39 14.09 -7.92
C PHE A 880 10.80 14.61 -8.22
N ALA A 881 11.44 15.23 -7.23
CA ALA A 881 12.86 15.51 -7.27
C ALA A 881 13.65 14.21 -7.10
N ALA A 882 14.73 14.02 -7.87
CA ALA A 882 15.66 12.92 -7.64
C ALA A 882 17.07 13.28 -8.15
N VAL A 883 18.07 12.75 -7.49
CA VAL A 883 19.45 12.65 -7.99
C VAL A 883 19.75 11.17 -8.08
N ASP A 884 19.10 10.49 -9.01
CA ASP A 884 19.16 9.03 -9.12
C ASP A 884 20.34 8.56 -10.02
N GLY A 885 21.10 9.50 -10.58
CA GLY A 885 22.32 9.20 -11.33
C GLY A 885 23.51 8.87 -10.43
N SER A 886 24.47 8.13 -10.98
CA SER A 886 25.74 7.84 -10.32
C SER A 886 26.73 8.99 -10.57
N PRO A 887 27.33 9.59 -9.52
CA PRO A 887 28.35 10.62 -9.67
C PRO A 887 29.66 10.06 -10.23
N THR A 888 30.39 10.90 -10.96
CA THR A 888 31.75 10.66 -11.46
C THR A 888 32.66 11.76 -10.95
N ALA A 889 33.86 11.44 -10.46
CA ALA A 889 34.87 12.47 -10.17
C ALA A 889 36.23 12.14 -10.75
N LEU A 890 36.98 13.19 -11.03
CA LEU A 890 38.34 13.11 -11.51
C LEU A 890 39.20 14.22 -10.90
N ASP A 891 40.48 13.92 -10.73
CA ASP A 891 41.46 14.94 -10.39
C ASP A 891 41.97 15.64 -11.64
N ILE A 892 41.84 16.96 -11.63
CA ILE A 892 42.00 17.84 -12.78
C ILE A 892 43.06 18.86 -12.44
N TYR A 893 43.96 19.12 -13.38
CA TYR A 893 44.97 20.16 -13.25
C TYR A 893 44.60 21.32 -14.15
N TYR A 894 44.13 22.42 -13.56
CA TYR A 894 43.70 23.62 -14.28
C TYR A 894 43.78 24.86 -13.40
N ASP A 895 43.69 26.03 -14.04
CA ASP A 895 43.61 27.34 -13.37
C ASP A 895 42.14 27.60 -13.00
N HIS A 896 41.81 27.29 -11.74
CA HIS A 896 40.44 27.33 -11.23
C HIS A 896 39.97 28.75 -10.93
N ASP A 897 40.84 29.62 -10.43
CA ASP A 897 40.54 30.99 -9.99
C ASP A 897 41.05 32.09 -10.95
N ASP A 898 41.56 31.70 -12.12
CA ASP A 898 42.05 32.59 -13.18
C ASP A 898 43.20 33.52 -12.72
N ASP A 899 43.99 33.06 -11.74
CA ASP A 899 45.16 33.78 -11.23
C ASP A 899 46.43 33.57 -12.09
N GLY A 900 46.35 32.65 -13.06
CA GLY A 900 47.44 32.23 -13.95
C GLY A 900 48.24 31.03 -13.44
N VAL A 901 47.81 30.37 -12.36
CA VAL A 901 48.49 29.24 -11.72
C VAL A 901 47.56 28.04 -11.66
N SER A 902 47.91 26.98 -12.41
CA SER A 902 47.14 25.74 -12.34
C SER A 902 47.44 24.93 -11.07
N GLU A 903 46.39 24.32 -10.53
CA GLU A 903 46.43 23.47 -9.35
C GLU A 903 45.60 22.20 -9.53
N TRP A 904 45.86 21.19 -8.69
CA TRP A 904 45.10 19.94 -8.70
C TRP A 904 43.81 20.14 -7.90
N ARG A 905 42.68 19.84 -8.53
CA ARG A 905 41.35 19.90 -7.94
C ARG A 905 40.61 18.57 -8.19
N THR A 906 39.74 18.15 -7.28
CA THR A 906 38.85 17.00 -7.48
C THR A 906 37.48 17.52 -7.89
N ILE A 907 37.11 17.34 -9.15
CA ILE A 907 35.80 17.78 -9.65
C ILE A 907 34.87 16.58 -9.76
N LEU A 908 33.69 16.70 -9.14
CA LEU A 908 32.60 15.75 -9.21
C LEU A 908 31.55 16.26 -10.18
N VAL A 909 31.05 15.39 -11.06
CA VAL A 909 29.95 15.68 -11.97
C VAL A 909 28.90 14.60 -11.81
N CYS A 910 27.64 15.00 -11.74
CA CYS A 910 26.53 14.07 -11.58
C CYS A 910 25.37 14.42 -12.51
N ALA A 911 24.75 13.39 -13.07
CA ALA A 911 23.49 13.51 -13.78
C ALA A 911 22.33 13.18 -12.84
N GLN A 912 21.15 13.74 -13.07
CA GLN A 912 20.02 13.62 -12.15
C GLN A 912 19.26 12.28 -12.25
N GLY A 913 19.63 11.40 -13.17
CA GLY A 913 18.88 10.16 -13.41
C GLY A 913 17.46 10.46 -13.88
N PHE A 914 16.46 9.86 -13.24
CA PHE A 914 15.04 10.16 -13.48
C PHE A 914 14.57 11.49 -12.89
N GLY A 915 15.37 12.15 -12.05
CA GLY A 915 14.93 13.36 -11.38
C GLY A 915 14.92 14.60 -12.26
N GLY A 916 15.60 14.59 -13.39
CA GLY A 916 15.61 15.74 -14.28
C GLY A 916 16.54 15.61 -15.47
N ASN A 917 16.54 16.68 -16.25
CA ASN A 917 17.22 16.83 -17.52
C ASN A 917 18.40 17.80 -17.41
N SER A 918 19.15 17.69 -16.33
CA SER A 918 20.32 18.52 -16.09
C SER A 918 21.45 17.71 -15.46
N ILE A 919 22.66 18.22 -15.63
CA ILE A 919 23.88 17.75 -14.98
C ILE A 919 24.44 18.88 -14.12
N PHE A 920 25.19 18.55 -13.08
CA PHE A 920 25.83 19.57 -12.24
C PHE A 920 27.26 19.16 -11.90
N ALA A 921 28.11 20.16 -11.65
CA ALA A 921 29.50 19.97 -11.27
C ALA A 921 29.82 20.68 -9.96
N LEU A 922 30.51 19.96 -9.08
CA LEU A 922 30.98 20.42 -7.78
C LEU A 922 32.49 20.27 -7.70
N ASP A 923 33.16 21.24 -7.11
CA ASP A 923 34.53 21.07 -6.66
C ASP A 923 34.54 20.47 -5.26
N VAL A 924 34.93 19.20 -5.15
CA VAL A 924 35.00 18.42 -3.90
C VAL A 924 36.45 18.14 -3.50
N THR A 925 37.36 19.06 -3.86
CA THR A 925 38.77 19.03 -3.45
C THR A 925 38.88 19.01 -1.93
N ASP A 926 38.13 19.88 -1.26
CA ASP A 926 37.90 19.85 0.18
C ASP A 926 36.52 19.20 0.45
N PRO A 927 36.48 17.97 1.00
CA PRO A 927 35.22 17.28 1.26
C PRO A 927 34.38 17.93 2.36
N ASP A 928 34.95 18.84 3.17
CA ASP A 928 34.22 19.55 4.23
C ASP A 928 33.75 20.94 3.76
N ASN A 929 34.26 21.43 2.62
CA ASN A 929 33.88 22.71 2.05
C ASN A 929 33.95 22.67 0.50
N PHE A 930 32.91 22.10 -0.11
CA PHE A 930 32.80 22.02 -1.57
C PHE A 930 32.27 23.31 -2.20
N ASP A 931 32.62 23.56 -3.47
CA ASP A 931 32.10 24.67 -4.26
C ASP A 931 31.18 24.17 -5.38
N VAL A 932 30.16 24.96 -5.73
CA VAL A 932 29.31 24.72 -6.91
C VAL A 932 29.98 25.37 -8.11
N LEU A 933 30.31 24.58 -9.14
CA LEU A 933 30.88 25.15 -10.37
C LEU A 933 29.80 25.61 -11.33
N TRP A 934 28.82 24.73 -11.60
CA TRP A 934 27.72 25.01 -12.51
C TRP A 934 26.64 23.92 -12.46
N GLU A 935 25.44 24.29 -12.89
CA GLU A 935 24.40 23.37 -13.34
C GLU A 935 24.14 23.64 -14.83
N ALA A 936 24.07 22.59 -15.65
CA ALA A 936 23.94 22.69 -17.09
C ALA A 936 22.80 21.83 -17.62
N ALA A 937 22.09 22.38 -18.60
CA ALA A 937 21.18 21.70 -19.51
C ALA A 937 21.63 21.99 -20.96
N ASP A 938 20.88 21.48 -21.96
CA ASP A 938 21.06 21.83 -23.38
C ASP A 938 21.04 23.36 -23.58
N ASP A 939 21.98 23.87 -24.39
CA ASP A 939 21.94 25.26 -24.87
C ASP A 939 21.16 25.35 -26.21
N PRO A 940 19.99 26.01 -26.25
CA PRO A 940 19.19 26.11 -27.48
C PRO A 940 19.88 26.89 -28.61
N ASN A 941 21.03 27.54 -28.36
CA ASN A 941 21.78 28.32 -29.34
C ASN A 941 22.93 27.54 -30.01
N VAL A 942 23.28 26.36 -29.51
CA VAL A 942 24.20 25.44 -30.19
C VAL A 942 23.39 24.66 -31.23
N ASP A 943 23.24 25.23 -32.44
CA ASP A 943 22.47 24.68 -33.58
C ASP A 943 21.01 24.25 -33.29
N GLY A 944 20.29 24.98 -32.43
CA GLY A 944 18.88 24.71 -32.11
C GLY A 944 18.72 23.50 -31.18
N LEU A 945 17.56 23.38 -30.52
CA LEU A 945 17.30 22.25 -29.61
C LEU A 945 17.58 20.92 -30.31
N ALA A 946 18.37 20.05 -29.66
CA ALA A 946 18.63 18.71 -30.18
C ALA A 946 17.29 17.98 -30.47
N PRO A 947 17.23 17.09 -31.47
CA PRO A 947 16.07 16.23 -31.70
C PRO A 947 15.50 15.67 -30.40
N GLY A 948 14.19 15.78 -30.26
CA GLY A 948 13.51 15.45 -29.00
C GLY A 948 13.52 16.57 -27.95
N GLY A 949 13.85 17.82 -28.31
CA GLY A 949 13.71 18.97 -27.42
C GLY A 949 14.81 19.14 -26.38
N GLY A 950 15.96 18.49 -26.57
CA GLY A 950 17.19 18.72 -25.83
C GLY A 950 17.66 17.58 -24.93
N LEU A 951 18.46 17.93 -23.91
CA LEU A 951 19.02 16.98 -22.93
C LEU A 951 17.88 16.25 -22.21
N GLY A 952 17.91 14.92 -22.23
CA GLY A 952 16.91 14.06 -21.59
C GLY A 952 17.42 13.47 -20.27
N TYR A 953 16.93 12.29 -19.90
CA TYR A 953 17.38 11.62 -18.67
C TYR A 953 18.70 10.88 -18.88
N ALA A 954 19.57 10.93 -17.88
CA ALA A 954 20.90 10.31 -17.90
C ALA A 954 21.30 9.81 -16.52
N PHE A 955 21.82 8.58 -16.43
CA PHE A 955 22.29 8.03 -15.17
C PHE A 955 23.73 8.40 -14.85
N ARG A 956 24.59 8.72 -15.83
CA ARG A 956 26.04 8.81 -15.61
C ARG A 956 26.71 9.76 -16.59
N THR A 957 27.80 10.39 -16.13
CA THR A 957 28.69 11.20 -16.94
C THR A 957 30.08 10.57 -17.02
N ALA A 958 30.85 10.93 -18.05
CA ALA A 958 32.29 10.66 -18.14
C ALA A 958 33.06 11.97 -18.18
N ILE A 959 34.27 11.97 -17.63
CA ILE A 959 35.18 13.12 -17.63
C ILE A 959 36.48 12.67 -18.29
N ASP A 960 36.93 13.41 -19.30
CA ASP A 960 38.25 13.17 -19.88
C ASP A 960 38.86 14.47 -20.40
N LYS A 961 40.16 14.46 -20.63
CA LYS A 961 40.87 15.58 -21.25
C LYS A 961 41.04 15.34 -22.74
N VAL A 962 40.85 16.41 -23.50
CA VAL A 962 41.02 16.43 -24.94
C VAL A 962 41.91 17.58 -25.36
N LYS A 963 42.50 17.48 -26.56
CA LYS A 963 43.14 18.62 -27.20
C LYS A 963 42.14 19.32 -28.09
N VAL A 964 41.97 20.62 -27.88
CA VAL A 964 41.08 21.47 -28.67
C VAL A 964 41.92 22.42 -29.51
N PRO A 965 41.70 22.52 -30.83
CA PRO A 965 42.46 23.42 -31.67
C PRO A 965 42.18 24.88 -31.28
N VAL A 966 43.23 25.66 -31.03
CA VAL A 966 43.09 27.10 -30.75
C VAL A 966 42.67 27.79 -32.03
N LEU A 967 41.52 28.46 -32.03
CA LEU A 967 40.96 29.14 -33.20
C LEU A 967 41.32 30.63 -33.23
N ASP A 968 41.49 31.20 -34.43
CA ASP A 968 41.59 32.64 -34.63
C ASP A 968 40.22 33.33 -34.56
N SER A 969 40.20 34.67 -34.63
CA SER A 969 38.96 35.47 -34.61
C SER A 969 38.00 35.18 -35.78
N SER A 970 38.41 34.36 -36.76
CA SER A 970 37.60 33.93 -37.90
C SER A 970 37.22 32.45 -37.82
N GLY A 971 37.47 31.78 -36.69
CA GLY A 971 37.14 30.38 -36.45
C GLY A 971 38.10 29.38 -37.10
N ASN A 972 39.25 29.82 -37.62
CA ASN A 972 40.22 28.91 -38.24
C ASN A 972 41.25 28.42 -37.22
N PRO A 973 41.73 27.17 -37.30
CA PRO A 973 42.83 26.69 -36.46
C PRO A 973 44.06 27.57 -36.60
N THR A 974 44.68 27.90 -35.47
CA THR A 974 45.96 28.58 -35.42
C THR A 974 47.10 27.56 -35.57
N TYR A 975 48.23 28.04 -36.11
CA TYR A 975 49.38 27.20 -36.40
C TYR A 975 50.64 27.78 -35.75
N ASP A 976 51.50 26.91 -35.25
CA ASP A 976 52.80 27.29 -34.73
C ASP A 976 53.75 27.72 -35.86
N TYR A 977 54.96 28.16 -35.50
CA TYR A 977 55.98 28.57 -36.47
C TYR A 977 56.34 27.47 -37.50
N TYR A 978 56.07 26.20 -37.19
CA TYR A 978 56.35 25.05 -38.04
C TYR A 978 55.15 24.59 -38.88
N GLY A 979 54.00 25.28 -38.78
CA GLY A 979 52.78 24.91 -39.49
C GLY A 979 52.03 23.75 -38.85
N LYS A 980 52.30 23.42 -37.57
CA LYS A 980 51.51 22.46 -36.79
C LYS A 980 50.35 23.19 -36.11
N LYS A 981 49.14 22.60 -36.11
CA LYS A 981 48.01 23.14 -35.37
C LYS A 981 48.39 23.33 -33.90
N ILE A 982 48.05 24.48 -33.34
CA ILE A 982 48.18 24.76 -31.92
C ILE A 982 46.93 24.23 -31.24
N TYR A 983 47.14 23.52 -30.14
CA TYR A 983 46.07 22.99 -29.32
C TYR A 983 46.18 23.53 -27.91
N GLU A 984 45.05 23.72 -27.28
CA GLU A 984 44.92 23.86 -25.84
C GLU A 984 44.37 22.56 -25.23
N VAL A 985 44.64 22.36 -23.95
CA VAL A 985 44.09 21.23 -23.20
C VAL A 985 42.79 21.68 -22.58
N LYS A 986 41.70 20.97 -22.87
CA LYS A 986 40.42 21.15 -22.19
C LYS A 986 40.01 19.88 -21.49
N TRP A 987 39.34 20.04 -20.36
CA TRP A 987 38.63 18.98 -19.68
C TRP A 987 37.17 19.05 -20.10
N THR A 988 36.60 17.91 -20.44
CA THR A 988 35.26 17.84 -21.04
C THR A 988 34.44 16.79 -20.32
N VAL A 989 33.20 17.13 -20.05
CA VAL A 989 32.18 16.23 -19.52
C VAL A 989 31.39 15.69 -20.69
N TYR A 990 31.19 14.38 -20.71
CA TYR A 990 30.36 13.71 -21.72
C TYR A 990 29.18 13.02 -21.05
N VAL A 991 28.00 13.13 -21.66
CA VAL A 991 26.78 12.50 -21.14
C VAL A 991 25.93 11.99 -22.30
N ALA A 992 25.43 10.77 -22.16
CA ALA A 992 24.45 10.19 -23.09
C ALA A 992 23.08 10.19 -22.41
N THR A 993 22.06 10.62 -23.15
CA THR A 993 20.70 10.83 -22.63
C THR A 993 19.66 10.23 -23.57
N SER A 994 18.47 9.97 -23.02
CA SER A 994 17.27 9.83 -23.84
C SER A 994 16.93 11.15 -24.54
N PHE A 995 15.90 11.16 -25.40
CA PHE A 995 15.26 12.41 -25.79
C PHE A 995 14.44 12.97 -24.61
N LEU A 996 14.39 14.30 -24.48
CA LEU A 996 13.56 14.97 -23.47
C LEU A 996 12.06 14.79 -23.75
N ASN A 997 11.68 14.98 -25.00
CA ASN A 997 10.33 14.93 -25.52
C ASN A 997 10.26 13.98 -26.72
N ILE A 998 9.16 13.24 -26.80
CA ILE A 998 8.86 12.35 -27.93
C ILE A 998 7.82 13.08 -28.78
N ALA A 999 8.25 13.75 -29.85
CA ALA A 999 7.37 14.57 -30.70
C ALA A 999 6.70 13.78 -31.83
N GLU A 1000 7.28 12.65 -32.21
CA GLU A 1000 6.81 11.67 -33.20
C GLU A 1000 6.94 10.28 -32.55
N ASP A 1001 6.31 9.20 -33.05
CA ASP A 1001 6.21 7.87 -32.40
C ASP A 1001 7.55 7.13 -32.11
N HIS A 1002 8.68 7.85 -31.98
CA HIS A 1002 10.04 7.37 -31.86
C HIS A 1002 10.85 8.20 -30.83
N GLY A 1003 11.47 7.53 -29.86
CA GLY A 1003 12.49 8.17 -29.00
C GLY A 1003 13.85 8.21 -29.68
N GLY A 1004 14.90 8.47 -28.90
CA GLY A 1004 16.27 8.45 -29.43
C GLY A 1004 17.34 8.58 -28.36
N ILE A 1005 18.59 8.67 -28.83
CA ILE A 1005 19.76 8.95 -28.01
C ILE A 1005 20.32 10.32 -28.38
N ASN A 1006 20.62 11.13 -27.37
CA ASN A 1006 21.48 12.30 -27.48
C ASN A 1006 22.80 12.05 -26.73
N VAL A 1007 23.90 12.61 -27.24
CA VAL A 1007 25.20 12.62 -26.56
C VAL A 1007 25.73 14.04 -26.59
N PHE A 1008 25.97 14.61 -25.42
CA PHE A 1008 26.45 15.97 -25.25
C PHE A 1008 27.89 15.98 -24.74
N ALA A 1009 28.62 17.02 -25.11
CA ALA A 1009 29.88 17.40 -24.49
C ALA A 1009 29.79 18.79 -23.90
N PHE A 1010 30.20 18.93 -22.63
CA PHE A 1010 30.24 20.21 -21.92
C PHE A 1010 31.68 20.54 -21.52
N ASP A 1011 32.05 21.82 -21.62
CA ASP A 1011 33.29 22.32 -21.03
C ASP A 1011 33.23 22.15 -19.52
N LEU A 1012 34.21 21.46 -18.93
CA LEU A 1012 34.17 21.16 -17.51
C LEU A 1012 34.32 22.41 -16.63
N LYS A 1013 35.02 23.44 -17.09
CA LYS A 1013 35.23 24.66 -16.29
C LYS A 1013 33.95 25.49 -16.27
N THR A 1014 33.28 25.63 -17.41
CA THR A 1014 32.17 26.60 -17.55
C THR A 1014 30.77 25.98 -17.66
N GLY A 1015 30.67 24.66 -17.83
CA GLY A 1015 29.39 23.99 -18.10
C GLY A 1015 28.80 24.30 -19.48
N ALA A 1016 29.56 24.94 -20.36
CA ALA A 1016 29.07 25.34 -21.68
C ALA A 1016 29.07 24.16 -22.66
N GLU A 1017 27.95 23.94 -23.34
CA GLU A 1017 27.84 22.93 -24.39
C GLU A 1017 28.86 23.19 -25.51
N GLN A 1018 29.57 22.14 -25.92
CA GLN A 1018 30.60 22.18 -26.96
C GLN A 1018 30.11 21.55 -28.27
N TRP A 1019 29.39 20.43 -28.18
CA TRP A 1019 28.79 19.74 -29.32
C TRP A 1019 27.76 18.72 -28.85
N THR A 1020 26.88 18.34 -29.78
CA THR A 1020 25.83 17.34 -29.57
C THR A 1020 25.74 16.36 -30.74
N PHE A 1021 25.51 15.09 -30.42
CA PHE A 1021 25.18 14.01 -31.37
C PHE A 1021 23.78 13.49 -31.06
N SER A 1022 22.99 13.19 -32.11
CA SER A 1022 21.63 12.69 -31.96
C SER A 1022 21.32 11.57 -32.93
N SER A 1023 20.55 10.58 -32.48
CA SER A 1023 20.02 9.52 -33.34
C SER A 1023 18.66 9.01 -32.87
N THR A 1024 17.64 9.12 -33.72
CA THR A 1024 16.30 8.59 -33.49
C THR A 1024 16.29 7.06 -33.54
N TYR A 1025 15.43 6.46 -32.73
CA TYR A 1025 15.14 5.03 -32.72
C TYR A 1025 14.14 4.63 -33.80
N ALA A 1026 14.10 3.35 -34.13
CA ALA A 1026 13.15 2.81 -35.12
C ALA A 1026 11.78 2.47 -34.49
N ASP A 1027 11.72 2.37 -33.17
CA ASP A 1027 10.55 2.07 -32.35
C ASP A 1027 10.31 3.21 -31.34
N SER A 1028 9.21 3.12 -30.59
CA SER A 1028 8.74 4.17 -29.68
C SER A 1028 9.43 4.18 -28.31
N VAL A 1029 10.54 3.46 -28.14
CA VAL A 1029 11.25 3.39 -26.86
C VAL A 1029 11.91 4.74 -26.60
N ASN A 1030 11.84 5.26 -25.38
CA ASN A 1030 12.62 6.44 -24.98
C ASN A 1030 13.04 6.27 -23.52
N ASP A 1031 14.17 5.61 -23.34
CA ASP A 1031 14.70 5.21 -22.03
C ASP A 1031 16.18 5.60 -21.94
N ILE A 1032 16.73 5.57 -20.72
CA ILE A 1032 18.05 6.10 -20.41
C ILE A 1032 19.15 5.18 -21.00
N PRO A 1033 20.02 5.69 -21.89
CA PRO A 1033 21.13 4.91 -22.43
C PRO A 1033 22.22 4.68 -21.37
N GLY A 1034 23.10 3.71 -21.63
CA GLY A 1034 24.29 3.51 -20.81
C GLY A 1034 25.27 4.69 -20.90
N ALA A 1035 26.14 4.85 -19.90
CA ALA A 1035 27.15 5.91 -19.94
C ALA A 1035 28.15 5.70 -21.09
N VAL A 1036 28.71 6.80 -21.57
CA VAL A 1036 29.75 6.80 -22.59
C VAL A 1036 31.08 6.25 -22.06
N THR A 1037 31.97 5.85 -22.97
CA THR A 1037 33.34 5.45 -22.64
C THR A 1037 34.30 6.13 -23.59
N THR A 1038 35.17 6.98 -23.05
CA THR A 1038 36.24 7.62 -23.80
C THR A 1038 37.43 6.68 -23.96
N TYR A 1039 38.20 6.89 -25.03
CA TYR A 1039 39.37 6.08 -25.29
C TYR A 1039 40.43 6.86 -26.06
N ASP A 1040 41.68 6.71 -25.63
CA ASP A 1040 42.90 7.18 -26.30
C ASP A 1040 43.40 6.06 -27.22
N ILE A 1041 43.28 6.23 -28.53
CA ILE A 1041 43.69 5.22 -29.51
C ILE A 1041 45.19 5.34 -29.85
N ASN A 1042 45.83 6.45 -29.53
CA ASN A 1042 47.17 6.79 -29.99
C ASN A 1042 48.24 6.85 -28.86
N ASP A 1043 47.81 6.65 -27.61
CA ASP A 1043 48.61 6.59 -26.37
C ASP A 1043 49.35 7.91 -26.07
N ASP A 1044 48.72 9.06 -26.38
CA ASP A 1044 49.23 10.40 -26.05
C ASP A 1044 48.58 11.04 -24.82
N THR A 1045 47.77 10.25 -24.10
CA THR A 1045 47.02 10.56 -22.90
C THR A 1045 45.75 11.38 -23.10
N PHE A 1046 45.36 11.71 -24.32
CA PHE A 1046 44.14 12.46 -24.62
C PHE A 1046 43.08 11.55 -25.25
N ALA A 1047 41.82 11.76 -24.91
CA ALA A 1047 40.75 10.97 -25.51
C ALA A 1047 40.55 11.34 -26.99
N ASP A 1048 40.46 10.32 -27.84
CA ASP A 1048 40.31 10.43 -29.29
C ASP A 1048 38.94 9.95 -29.79
N ARG A 1049 38.35 9.00 -29.05
CA ARG A 1049 37.12 8.30 -29.37
C ARG A 1049 36.18 8.25 -28.19
N LEU A 1050 34.90 8.21 -28.49
CA LEU A 1050 33.83 7.98 -27.52
C LEU A 1050 32.94 6.84 -28.01
N TYR A 1051 32.70 5.86 -27.15
CA TYR A 1051 31.83 4.71 -27.40
C TYR A 1051 30.57 4.79 -26.54
N VAL A 1052 29.40 4.50 -27.13
CA VAL A 1052 28.13 4.51 -26.41
C VAL A 1052 27.11 3.55 -27.01
N GLY A 1053 26.46 2.78 -26.15
CA GLY A 1053 25.36 1.89 -26.52
C GLY A 1053 24.01 2.57 -26.34
N ASP A 1054 23.02 2.17 -27.14
CA ASP A 1054 21.68 2.73 -27.06
C ASP A 1054 20.55 1.69 -26.94
N MET A 1055 19.32 2.18 -26.78
CA MET A 1055 18.16 1.34 -26.48
C MET A 1055 17.70 0.45 -27.65
N ASN A 1056 18.11 0.76 -28.88
CA ASN A 1056 17.83 -0.08 -30.06
C ASN A 1056 18.91 -1.14 -30.29
N GLY A 1057 19.87 -1.25 -29.38
CA GLY A 1057 20.98 -2.20 -29.47
C GLY A 1057 22.09 -1.75 -30.40
N ARG A 1058 22.20 -0.45 -30.70
CA ARG A 1058 23.25 0.13 -31.52
C ARG A 1058 24.42 0.55 -30.63
N MET A 1059 25.64 0.31 -31.10
CA MET A 1059 26.87 0.78 -30.48
C MET A 1059 27.50 1.82 -31.40
N TRP A 1060 27.65 3.04 -30.91
CA TRP A 1060 28.21 4.18 -31.63
C TRP A 1060 29.68 4.37 -31.29
N GLU A 1061 30.43 4.87 -32.27
CA GLU A 1061 31.80 5.36 -32.10
C GLU A 1061 31.86 6.78 -32.66
N LEU A 1062 32.08 7.75 -31.78
CA LEU A 1062 32.14 9.16 -32.13
C LEU A 1062 33.58 9.67 -32.05
N ALA A 1063 33.94 10.60 -32.94
CA ALA A 1063 35.20 11.30 -32.89
C ALA A 1063 35.22 12.38 -31.80
N LEU A 1064 36.38 12.59 -31.19
CA LEU A 1064 36.66 13.74 -30.31
C LEU A 1064 37.56 14.76 -31.04
N THR A 1065 37.82 15.90 -30.40
CA THR A 1065 38.43 17.10 -31.03
C THR A 1065 39.83 16.92 -31.61
N ASP A 1066 40.56 15.89 -31.19
CA ASP A 1066 41.90 15.56 -31.70
C ASP A 1066 41.92 14.23 -32.44
N ASP A 1067 40.93 14.00 -33.31
CA ASP A 1067 40.93 12.82 -34.19
C ASP A 1067 42.32 12.64 -34.86
N PRO A 1068 43.05 11.53 -34.59
CA PRO A 1068 44.42 11.35 -35.07
C PRO A 1068 44.53 11.32 -36.59
N HIS A 1069 43.41 11.09 -37.28
CA HIS A 1069 43.30 11.10 -38.73
C HIS A 1069 42.92 12.47 -39.29
N GLY A 1070 42.48 13.41 -38.44
CA GLY A 1070 42.04 14.76 -38.79
C GLY A 1070 40.87 14.79 -39.78
N LYS A 1071 40.07 13.72 -39.82
CA LYS A 1071 39.03 13.46 -40.82
C LYS A 1071 37.64 13.86 -40.34
N TRP A 1072 37.39 13.75 -39.04
CA TRP A 1072 36.08 13.94 -38.44
C TRP A 1072 36.06 15.13 -37.48
N THR A 1073 34.91 15.79 -37.37
CA THR A 1073 34.65 16.80 -36.36
C THR A 1073 34.23 16.11 -35.05
N ALA A 1074 34.45 16.77 -33.90
CA ALA A 1074 34.02 16.24 -32.62
C ALA A 1074 32.49 16.01 -32.60
N GLY A 1075 32.05 14.87 -32.07
CA GLY A 1075 30.65 14.46 -32.03
C GLY A 1075 30.15 13.72 -33.28
N GLU A 1076 30.91 13.72 -34.38
CA GLU A 1076 30.54 12.96 -35.58
C GLU A 1076 30.78 11.47 -35.39
N SER A 1077 29.86 10.63 -35.91
CA SER A 1077 30.13 9.20 -36.05
C SER A 1077 31.27 8.98 -37.04
N VAL A 1078 32.28 8.21 -36.64
CA VAL A 1078 33.38 7.83 -37.54
C VAL A 1078 32.94 6.81 -38.61
N HIS A 1079 31.74 6.26 -38.46
CA HIS A 1079 31.12 5.31 -39.38
C HIS A 1079 29.97 5.98 -40.14
N THR A 1080 30.10 6.06 -41.47
CA THR A 1080 29.08 6.66 -42.33
C THR A 1080 28.70 5.78 -43.52
N ALA A 1081 27.47 5.92 -44.00
CA ALA A 1081 26.98 5.29 -45.21
C ALA A 1081 26.54 6.35 -46.25
N GLU A 1082 26.79 6.10 -47.53
CA GLU A 1082 26.28 6.91 -48.63
C GLU A 1082 24.86 6.45 -49.02
N ILE A 1083 23.91 7.38 -48.99
CA ILE A 1083 22.52 7.17 -49.42
C ILE A 1083 22.29 8.03 -50.66
N ALA A 1084 21.57 7.48 -51.64
CA ALA A 1084 21.12 8.28 -52.79
C ALA A 1084 20.08 9.29 -52.30
N ASP A 1085 20.33 10.58 -52.52
CA ASP A 1085 19.36 11.61 -52.19
C ASP A 1085 18.21 11.53 -53.21
N ASP A 1086 16.98 11.25 -52.77
CA ASP A 1086 15.84 11.10 -53.68
C ASP A 1086 15.43 12.46 -54.32
N ASP A 1087 15.92 13.56 -53.74
CA ASP A 1087 15.55 14.93 -54.09
C ASP A 1087 16.60 15.65 -54.97
N ASP A 1088 17.82 15.11 -55.11
CA ASP A 1088 18.87 15.73 -55.92
C ASP A 1088 19.48 14.76 -56.94
N PHE A 1089 19.71 15.24 -58.16
CA PHE A 1089 19.93 14.46 -59.38
C PHE A 1089 21.28 13.70 -59.42
N GLY A 1090 21.45 12.69 -58.55
CA GLY A 1090 22.59 11.78 -58.52
C GLY A 1090 23.70 12.15 -57.54
N GLU A 1091 23.42 12.99 -56.53
CA GLU A 1091 24.31 13.19 -55.38
C GLU A 1091 23.98 12.19 -54.26
N THR A 1092 24.99 11.77 -53.51
CA THR A 1092 24.82 10.90 -52.34
C THR A 1092 24.97 11.74 -51.07
N SER A 1093 24.05 11.58 -50.12
CA SER A 1093 24.18 12.15 -48.78
C SER A 1093 24.85 11.13 -47.85
N THR A 1094 25.72 11.60 -46.96
CA THR A 1094 26.38 10.77 -45.96
C THR A 1094 25.56 10.73 -44.68
N THR A 1095 25.13 9.55 -44.23
CA THR A 1095 24.44 9.36 -42.96
C THR A 1095 25.35 8.69 -41.93
N ALA A 1096 25.14 8.98 -40.64
CA ALA A 1096 25.81 8.30 -39.54
C ALA A 1096 25.24 6.88 -39.36
N ILE A 1097 26.10 5.89 -39.15
CA ILE A 1097 25.72 4.51 -38.82
C ILE A 1097 26.47 4.03 -37.57
N PRO A 1098 25.95 3.04 -36.83
CA PRO A 1098 26.66 2.53 -35.67
C PRO A 1098 27.83 1.61 -36.06
N LEU A 1099 28.83 1.55 -35.18
CA LEU A 1099 29.96 0.61 -35.23
C LEU A 1099 29.46 -0.85 -35.19
N PHE A 1100 28.45 -1.12 -34.35
CA PHE A 1100 27.87 -2.45 -34.19
C PHE A 1100 26.36 -2.35 -33.92
N ASN A 1101 25.61 -3.37 -34.33
CA ASN A 1101 24.17 -3.43 -34.12
C ASN A 1101 23.73 -4.83 -33.65
N ALA A 1102 23.21 -4.92 -32.42
CA ALA A 1102 22.64 -6.14 -31.85
C ALA A 1102 21.19 -6.39 -32.30
N GLY A 1103 20.54 -5.41 -32.93
CA GLY A 1103 19.16 -5.44 -33.41
C GLY A 1103 18.14 -5.03 -32.35
N ILE A 1104 16.99 -4.56 -32.82
CA ILE A 1104 15.88 -4.03 -32.00
C ILE A 1104 15.46 -5.04 -30.91
N GLY A 1105 15.15 -4.50 -29.73
CA GLY A 1105 14.81 -5.28 -28.53
C GLY A 1105 16.00 -5.95 -27.85
N ASN A 1106 17.24 -5.55 -28.17
CA ASN A 1106 18.45 -5.92 -27.45
C ASN A 1106 19.14 -4.64 -26.93
N PRO A 1107 18.53 -3.92 -25.97
CA PRO A 1107 19.05 -2.64 -25.50
C PRO A 1107 20.47 -2.78 -24.94
N ILE A 1108 21.28 -1.74 -25.05
CA ILE A 1108 22.59 -1.65 -24.41
C ILE A 1108 22.51 -0.55 -23.35
N SER A 1109 22.06 -0.91 -22.14
CA SER A 1109 21.88 0.03 -21.02
C SER A 1109 23.11 0.21 -20.14
N ILE A 1110 24.19 -0.53 -20.40
CA ILE A 1110 25.45 -0.45 -19.65
C ILE A 1110 26.58 0.09 -20.51
N SER A 1111 27.48 0.85 -19.88
CA SER A 1111 28.69 1.36 -20.53
C SER A 1111 29.54 0.24 -21.11
N PRO A 1112 30.07 0.40 -22.33
CA PRO A 1112 31.04 -0.54 -22.87
C PRO A 1112 32.38 -0.45 -22.13
N ALA A 1113 33.18 -1.51 -22.18
CA ALA A 1113 34.55 -1.51 -21.70
C ALA A 1113 35.51 -1.60 -22.90
N ALA A 1114 36.44 -0.65 -23.02
CA ALA A 1114 37.46 -0.66 -24.06
C ALA A 1114 38.80 -1.17 -23.50
N VAL A 1115 39.41 -2.15 -24.16
CA VAL A 1115 40.71 -2.71 -23.75
C VAL A 1115 41.65 -2.93 -24.94
N THR A 1116 42.91 -2.55 -24.80
CA THR A 1116 43.93 -2.90 -25.80
C THR A 1116 44.45 -4.30 -25.56
N ARG A 1117 44.49 -5.12 -26.62
CA ARG A 1117 45.13 -6.43 -26.59
C ARG A 1117 45.84 -6.71 -27.90
N ASN A 1118 47.16 -6.94 -27.83
CA ASN A 1118 48.01 -7.25 -29.00
C ASN A 1118 47.94 -6.20 -30.13
N GLY A 1119 47.74 -4.92 -29.80
CA GLY A 1119 47.62 -3.83 -30.79
C GLY A 1119 46.22 -3.69 -31.41
N HIS A 1120 45.23 -4.44 -30.92
CA HIS A 1120 43.82 -4.26 -31.25
C HIS A 1120 43.09 -3.66 -30.07
N VAL A 1121 42.16 -2.75 -30.34
CA VAL A 1121 41.22 -2.22 -29.36
C VAL A 1121 39.97 -3.10 -29.40
N MET A 1122 39.64 -3.69 -28.25
CA MET A 1122 38.47 -4.55 -28.09
C MET A 1122 37.43 -3.82 -27.24
N LEU A 1123 36.23 -3.67 -27.77
CA LEU A 1123 35.07 -3.12 -27.08
C LEU A 1123 34.19 -4.26 -26.56
N ILE A 1124 33.96 -4.32 -25.24
CA ILE A 1124 33.20 -5.38 -24.57
C ILE A 1124 31.93 -4.77 -23.98
N PHE A 1125 30.76 -5.31 -24.32
CA PHE A 1125 29.48 -4.79 -23.84
C PHE A 1125 28.39 -5.87 -23.85
N GLY A 1126 27.41 -5.72 -22.96
CA GLY A 1126 26.25 -6.61 -22.87
C GLY A 1126 24.99 -5.98 -23.45
N THR A 1127 24.06 -6.83 -23.89
CA THR A 1127 22.68 -6.41 -24.17
C THR A 1127 21.74 -6.79 -23.02
N GLY A 1128 20.57 -6.17 -22.95
CA GLY A 1128 19.58 -6.32 -21.87
C GLY A 1128 19.71 -5.24 -20.81
N GLY A 1129 19.11 -5.48 -19.63
CA GLY A 1129 19.25 -4.61 -18.46
C GLY A 1129 18.43 -3.32 -18.49
N ALA A 1130 17.41 -3.22 -19.35
CA ALA A 1130 16.37 -2.20 -19.28
C ALA A 1130 15.07 -2.83 -18.76
N ASP A 1131 14.24 -2.07 -18.05
CA ASP A 1131 13.04 -2.60 -17.37
C ASP A 1131 12.00 -3.18 -18.36
N TRP A 1132 11.91 -2.61 -19.56
CA TRP A 1132 11.05 -3.10 -20.64
C TRP A 1132 11.64 -4.30 -21.42
N ALA A 1133 12.89 -4.69 -21.13
CA ALA A 1133 13.56 -5.77 -21.84
C ALA A 1133 12.94 -7.13 -21.44
N SER A 1134 12.46 -7.90 -22.41
CA SER A 1134 11.75 -9.16 -22.16
C SER A 1134 12.53 -10.17 -21.31
N LYS A 1135 11.88 -10.71 -20.27
CA LYS A 1135 12.38 -11.83 -19.44
C LYS A 1135 12.58 -13.15 -20.21
N ASN A 1136 11.95 -13.29 -21.38
CA ASN A 1136 11.95 -14.53 -22.17
C ASN A 1136 12.97 -14.52 -23.32
N LYS A 1137 13.78 -13.46 -23.45
CA LYS A 1137 14.78 -13.32 -24.50
C LYS A 1137 16.19 -13.66 -23.97
N GLY A 1138 17.00 -14.30 -24.81
CA GLY A 1138 18.42 -14.47 -24.52
C GLY A 1138 19.20 -13.20 -24.86
N TYR A 1139 19.88 -12.62 -23.88
CA TYR A 1139 20.81 -11.51 -24.08
C TYR A 1139 22.25 -12.00 -24.21
N HIS A 1140 23.13 -11.14 -24.74
CA HIS A 1140 24.47 -11.53 -25.15
C HIS A 1140 25.53 -10.56 -24.62
N LEU A 1141 26.72 -11.10 -24.35
CA LEU A 1141 27.94 -10.34 -24.14
C LEU A 1141 28.74 -10.35 -25.44
N TYR A 1142 29.03 -9.18 -25.98
CA TYR A 1142 29.81 -8.98 -27.20
C TYR A 1142 31.23 -8.53 -26.86
N ALA A 1143 32.16 -8.90 -27.75
CA ALA A 1143 33.52 -8.36 -27.78
C ALA A 1143 33.85 -8.04 -29.24
N VAL A 1144 33.89 -6.76 -29.58
CA VAL A 1144 34.05 -6.23 -30.93
C VAL A 1144 35.46 -5.69 -31.09
N ASP A 1145 36.18 -6.12 -32.13
CA ASP A 1145 37.49 -5.57 -32.49
C ASP A 1145 37.28 -4.29 -33.31
N VAL A 1146 37.46 -3.14 -32.69
CA VAL A 1146 37.19 -1.84 -33.34
C VAL A 1146 38.34 -1.42 -34.25
N THR A 1147 39.55 -1.93 -34.02
CA THR A 1147 40.69 -1.71 -34.92
C THR A 1147 40.46 -2.38 -36.28
N ALA A 1148 39.80 -3.55 -36.30
CA ALA A 1148 39.39 -4.20 -37.54
C ALA A 1148 38.20 -3.49 -38.23
N ALA A 1149 37.43 -2.70 -37.48
CA ALA A 1149 36.29 -1.94 -37.97
C ALA A 1149 36.66 -0.53 -38.44
N ASP A 1150 37.94 -0.16 -38.42
CA ASP A 1150 38.43 1.16 -38.82
C ASP A 1150 37.84 1.56 -40.20
N PRO A 1151 37.21 2.75 -40.30
CA PRO A 1151 36.51 3.20 -41.50
C PRO A 1151 37.40 3.29 -42.75
N ASP A 1152 38.72 3.31 -42.61
CA ASP A 1152 39.68 3.24 -43.72
C ASP A 1152 39.87 1.81 -44.26
N PHE A 1153 39.44 0.78 -43.53
CA PHE A 1153 39.55 -0.64 -43.90
C PHE A 1153 38.20 -1.35 -44.13
N MET A 1154 37.07 -0.78 -43.71
CA MET A 1154 35.73 -1.35 -43.94
C MET A 1154 35.15 -0.96 -45.33
N PRO A 1155 34.79 -1.93 -46.21
CA PRO A 1155 34.19 -1.64 -47.51
C PRO A 1155 32.81 -0.97 -47.42
N GLN A 1156 32.51 -0.05 -48.34
CA GLN A 1156 31.23 0.68 -48.37
C GLN A 1156 29.99 -0.23 -48.45
N ASP A 1157 30.10 -1.38 -49.11
CA ASP A 1157 29.01 -2.36 -49.23
C ASP A 1157 28.60 -2.95 -47.87
N GLU A 1158 29.55 -3.09 -46.93
CA GLU A 1158 29.32 -3.61 -45.58
C GLU A 1158 28.68 -2.53 -44.67
N LYS A 1159 29.13 -1.28 -44.81
CA LYS A 1159 28.51 -0.10 -44.18
C LYS A 1159 27.03 0.05 -44.59
N ASN A 1160 26.76 -0.10 -45.88
CA ASN A 1160 25.41 -0.03 -46.44
C ASN A 1160 24.52 -1.21 -45.99
N ALA A 1161 25.08 -2.41 -45.82
CA ALA A 1161 24.35 -3.57 -45.31
C ALA A 1161 23.92 -3.39 -43.84
N ASN A 1162 24.82 -2.82 -43.01
CA ASN A 1162 24.49 -2.48 -41.62
C ASN A 1162 23.38 -1.43 -41.55
N TYR A 1163 23.43 -0.41 -42.41
CA TYR A 1163 22.37 0.61 -42.51
C TYR A 1163 20.99 0.01 -42.88
N ALA A 1164 20.95 -0.90 -43.85
CA ALA A 1164 19.70 -1.58 -44.24
C ALA A 1164 19.11 -2.45 -43.12
N SER A 1165 19.95 -3.04 -42.25
CA SER A 1165 19.50 -3.84 -41.10
C SER A 1165 18.82 -3.02 -39.99
N LEU A 1166 18.97 -1.70 -40.04
CA LEU A 1166 18.41 -0.74 -39.08
C LEU A 1166 17.10 -0.09 -39.56
N GLY A 1167 16.54 -0.57 -40.68
CA GLY A 1167 15.31 -0.01 -41.24
C GLY A 1167 15.52 1.09 -42.30
N GLY A 1168 16.78 1.39 -42.66
CA GLY A 1168 17.09 2.28 -43.77
C GLY A 1168 16.68 1.70 -45.13
N PRO A 1169 16.27 2.51 -46.13
CA PRO A 1169 15.90 2.02 -47.45
C PRO A 1169 17.07 1.29 -48.11
N SER A 1170 16.92 -0.02 -48.36
CA SER A 1170 17.97 -0.81 -49.01
C SER A 1170 18.19 -0.33 -50.45
N THR A 1171 19.32 0.32 -50.73
CA THR A 1171 19.71 0.72 -52.10
C THR A 1171 20.39 -0.42 -52.87
N SER A 1172 20.06 -1.68 -52.60
CA SER A 1172 20.54 -2.81 -53.40
C SER A 1172 19.78 -2.90 -54.74
N SER A 1173 19.92 -1.87 -55.57
CA SER A 1173 19.62 -1.92 -57.00
C SER A 1173 20.88 -1.66 -57.84
N GLY A 1174 22.01 -2.22 -57.42
CA GLY A 1174 23.14 -2.45 -58.33
C GLY A 1174 22.71 -3.38 -59.46
N PRO A 1175 22.86 -3.00 -60.75
CA PRO A 1175 22.26 -3.73 -61.85
C PRO A 1175 22.94 -5.09 -62.01
N CYS A 1176 22.15 -6.16 -61.89
CA CYS A 1176 22.53 -7.51 -62.30
C CYS A 1176 23.26 -7.49 -63.66
N ARG A 1177 24.58 -7.66 -63.64
CA ARG A 1177 25.38 -7.93 -64.83
C ARG A 1177 25.03 -9.33 -65.35
N TRP A 1178 24.01 -9.40 -66.20
CA TRP A 1178 23.84 -10.53 -67.11
C TRP A 1178 24.85 -10.42 -68.27
N PRO A 1179 25.44 -11.54 -68.74
CA PRO A 1179 26.42 -11.52 -69.82
C PRO A 1179 25.76 -11.03 -71.12
N LYS A 1180 26.40 -10.05 -71.78
CA LYS A 1180 25.94 -9.46 -73.05
C LYS A 1180 25.74 -10.53 -74.14
N GLY A 1181 24.50 -10.92 -74.37
CA GLY A 1181 24.01 -11.51 -75.61
C GLY A 1181 23.37 -10.44 -76.49
N LYS A 1182 23.94 -10.18 -77.66
CA LYS A 1182 23.47 -9.23 -78.68
C LYS A 1182 21.97 -9.41 -79.01
N ARG A 1183 21.19 -8.32 -79.00
CA ARG A 1183 20.40 -7.88 -80.17
C ARG A 1183 19.68 -6.53 -79.95
N SER A 1184 19.73 -5.77 -81.04
CA SER A 1184 19.15 -4.48 -81.41
C SER A 1184 17.63 -4.34 -81.28
N GLY A 1185 17.16 -3.10 -81.00
CA GLY A 1185 15.87 -2.61 -81.52
C GLY A 1185 15.05 -1.74 -80.56
N PRO A 1186 14.65 -0.50 -80.92
CA PRO A 1186 14.14 0.49 -79.98
C PRO A 1186 12.61 0.66 -80.02
N ARG A 1187 12.04 1.14 -78.90
CA ARG A 1187 10.80 1.93 -78.72
C ARG A 1187 10.39 1.81 -77.24
N ARG A 1188 9.72 2.74 -76.56
CA ARG A 1188 9.32 4.15 -76.70
C ARG A 1188 8.51 4.39 -75.41
N ARG A 1189 8.69 5.55 -74.76
CA ARG A 1189 7.76 6.24 -73.82
C ARG A 1189 6.35 5.64 -73.69
N PHE A 1190 5.87 5.48 -72.46
CA PHE A 1190 4.63 6.13 -72.00
C PHE A 1190 4.69 6.38 -70.48
N GLN A 1191 4.30 7.60 -70.12
CA GLN A 1191 4.11 8.17 -68.79
C GLN A 1191 2.60 8.01 -68.42
N PRO A 1192 2.14 8.50 -67.25
CA PRO A 1192 1.63 7.72 -66.12
C PRO A 1192 0.08 7.72 -66.03
N ALA A 1193 -0.47 6.92 -65.12
CA ALA A 1193 -1.86 7.05 -64.66
C ALA A 1193 -1.92 7.11 -63.13
N ARG A 1194 -2.74 8.06 -62.68
CA ARG A 1194 -2.96 8.56 -61.32
C ARG A 1194 -3.73 7.59 -60.41
N SER A 1195 -3.50 7.81 -59.11
CA SER A 1195 -4.44 7.92 -57.97
C SER A 1195 -5.24 6.71 -57.50
N GLY A 1196 -5.20 6.48 -56.18
CA GLY A 1196 -6.34 6.03 -55.39
C GLY A 1196 -5.95 5.39 -54.06
N SER A 1197 -6.18 6.14 -52.98
CA SER A 1197 -6.12 5.83 -51.53
C SER A 1197 -4.79 5.36 -50.96
#